data_AF-A0AB34K680-F1
#
_entry.id   AF-A0AB34K680-F1
#
_cell.length_a   1.000
_cell.length_b   1.000
_cell.length_c   1.000
_cell.angle_alpha   90.00
_cell.angle_beta   90.00
_cell.angle_gamma   90.00
#
_symmetry.space_group_name_H-M   'P 1'
#
loop_
_entity.id
_entity.type
_entity.pdbx_description
1 polymer ?
#
loop_
_entity_poly.entity_id
_entity_poly.type
_entity_poly.pdbx_seq_one_letter_code
_entity_poly.pdbx_strand_id
1 'polypeptide(L)'
;MLLEPPKRPAKSKSYSKDIDKYDKQSDSDGSMRSSSLGRASGRRLRSAARDHDEEVGFSREKSSRKARPPCKPKVLTILAGCTFLFGPVGTIMTCLLMPAEIPSTTTVDVALPVSHGTDGHVSHHDTAGGPGGAAKSGHMRVLHLALAGTDVKARFVIDDRSTWETVIAGCQERLRISGVERITDSSGESIVSVHDLIHEDTLVVFAANSSAALGGFSSIAAMAAAAAGVENDPRNRGTRPIDESPKLQLPPPPPPPPPPPPPPPPPPPPPPSPPPCAISAALHAADEKCPPKHPEFRVAMLIPLLGPAPSYLPYFMATAAKQSQLVDWLIFHEHLQVPWDRPPNIKFVDLGGSGLAELVGLKLGEQLNLPLRNATMLLHSLKLLFERWPRLVAEYKPTFGSVFEDFITGYSHWGYCDLDMVLGNLGLFMERQELEQYDIVTYAFGDMRALYLRGQWTVHRNHPDVNSVWTRCAHLGSDLQRELMGKVSYLKQEYSNYQNPYHAITLTWNFHSQMDASGRKKFPTRFVSAEGCYSYEAVQAKLKFKIALKQAVGLETNSRQQVVAVGGAVWLCGGEVTLDSNLLREMRHRSELEPCRTTLPPLQRPKGAEVELSSVAEGCGLWIPAEFRMCLKNEHSLPALAAVYSRDGKFYGQELEDPNLELANGCRQMAFFHFQEWKKLWEQQANSVAPLSRGETLSPPAFRISTEGISILHEHRY
;
A
#
# COMPACT_ATOMS: atom_id res chain seq x y z
N MET A 1 26.16 -11.78 -49.36
CA MET A 1 27.02 -12.90 -49.82
C MET A 1 26.87 -14.04 -48.82
N LEU A 2 26.81 -15.30 -49.29
CA LEU A 2 27.08 -16.58 -48.57
C LEU A 2 26.70 -16.61 -47.06
N LEU A 3 25.62 -17.21 -46.56
CA LEU A 3 24.94 -18.48 -46.89
C LEU A 3 25.85 -19.73 -46.90
N GLU A 4 25.91 -20.46 -45.78
CA GLU A 4 25.58 -21.90 -45.70
C GLU A 4 25.55 -22.48 -44.24
N PRO A 5 24.54 -23.30 -43.88
CA PRO A 5 24.55 -24.23 -42.73
C PRO A 5 24.49 -25.71 -43.23
N PRO A 6 24.11 -26.74 -42.43
CA PRO A 6 24.44 -27.14 -41.05
C PRO A 6 25.14 -28.53 -40.98
N LYS A 7 25.72 -28.96 -39.84
CA LYS A 7 26.15 -30.37 -39.64
C LYS A 7 25.88 -31.00 -38.25
N ARG A 8 24.92 -31.93 -38.24
CA ARG A 8 24.79 -33.17 -37.43
C ARG A 8 24.25 -34.22 -38.42
N PRO A 9 24.57 -35.54 -38.36
CA PRO A 9 24.36 -36.36 -37.16
C PRO A 9 25.36 -37.53 -36.94
N ALA A 10 25.17 -38.26 -35.82
CA ALA A 10 25.55 -39.66 -35.67
C ALA A 10 24.53 -40.37 -34.75
N LYS A 11 24.32 -41.69 -34.95
CA LYS A 11 23.42 -42.54 -34.13
C LYS A 11 24.03 -43.93 -33.94
N SER A 12 23.94 -44.46 -32.72
CA SER A 12 23.99 -45.89 -32.38
C SER A 12 23.12 -46.06 -31.12
N LYS A 13 22.03 -46.83 -31.09
CA LYS A 13 21.90 -48.29 -31.26
C LYS A 13 22.87 -49.09 -30.38
N SER A 14 22.53 -50.13 -29.62
CA SER A 14 21.30 -50.66 -28.98
C SER A 14 21.44 -52.20 -28.89
N TYR A 15 21.61 -52.75 -27.70
CA TYR A 15 21.33 -54.15 -27.31
C TYR A 15 21.13 -54.10 -25.77
N SER A 16 20.07 -54.58 -25.11
CA SER A 16 19.01 -55.58 -25.38
C SER A 16 19.38 -57.02 -25.01
N LYS A 17 18.41 -57.69 -24.36
CA LYS A 17 18.39 -59.07 -23.82
C LYS A 17 19.15 -59.23 -22.49
N ASP A 18 18.80 -60.06 -21.51
CA ASP A 18 17.76 -61.05 -21.13
C ASP A 18 18.50 -61.94 -20.06
N ILE A 19 17.98 -62.80 -19.17
CA ILE A 19 16.64 -63.26 -18.76
C ILE A 19 16.75 -63.91 -17.35
N ASP A 20 15.61 -64.27 -16.75
CA ASP A 20 15.39 -65.09 -15.53
C ASP A 20 15.88 -64.58 -14.13
N LYS A 21 15.19 -64.75 -12.97
CA LYS A 21 13.98 -65.48 -12.50
C LYS A 21 14.19 -66.86 -11.85
N TYR A 22 14.32 -66.88 -10.52
CA TYR A 22 13.91 -67.94 -9.56
C TYR A 22 13.99 -67.33 -8.13
N ASP A 23 13.42 -67.83 -7.04
CA ASP A 23 12.06 -68.25 -6.60
C ASP A 23 12.23 -68.71 -5.12
N LYS A 24 11.27 -68.40 -4.22
CA LYS A 24 11.00 -69.03 -2.90
C LYS A 24 12.08 -69.27 -1.79
N GLN A 25 11.71 -68.88 -0.56
CA GLN A 25 11.76 -69.66 0.72
C GLN A 25 13.12 -70.11 1.32
N SER A 26 13.22 -70.48 2.62
CA SER A 26 12.56 -69.99 3.86
C SER A 26 13.30 -70.49 5.12
N ASP A 27 13.02 -69.87 6.28
CA ASP A 27 13.13 -70.42 7.66
C ASP A 27 14.50 -70.74 8.30
N SER A 28 14.43 -71.05 9.60
CA SER A 28 15.44 -71.67 10.51
C SER A 28 16.54 -70.83 11.18
N ASP A 29 16.11 -69.99 12.12
CA ASP A 29 16.25 -70.19 13.59
C ASP A 29 17.62 -70.57 14.24
N GLY A 30 17.89 -69.96 15.40
CA GLY A 30 18.82 -70.46 16.42
C GLY A 30 19.61 -69.39 17.21
N SER A 31 19.82 -69.49 18.52
CA SER A 31 19.17 -70.29 19.58
C SER A 31 19.70 -69.89 20.97
N MET A 32 18.82 -69.51 21.93
CA MET A 32 19.06 -69.56 23.39
C MET A 32 20.18 -68.65 23.99
N ARG A 33 20.29 -68.36 25.31
CA ARG A 33 19.60 -68.88 26.52
C ARG A 33 19.69 -67.93 27.75
N SER A 34 18.66 -67.93 28.62
CA SER A 34 18.68 -67.66 30.11
C SER A 34 19.20 -66.27 30.62
N SER A 35 18.87 -65.74 31.82
CA SER A 35 17.97 -66.08 32.97
C SER A 35 17.88 -64.82 33.89
N SER A 36 16.71 -64.23 34.21
CA SER A 36 15.67 -64.58 35.22
C SER A 36 15.85 -63.98 36.63
N LEU A 37 14.72 -63.64 37.30
CA LEU A 37 14.55 -63.13 38.69
C LEU A 37 14.99 -61.67 38.98
N GLY A 38 14.32 -60.84 39.80
CA GLY A 38 13.01 -60.90 40.50
C GLY A 38 12.59 -59.47 40.95
N ARG A 39 11.31 -59.05 40.99
CA ARG A 39 10.15 -59.44 41.85
C ARG A 39 10.06 -58.69 43.20
N ALA A 40 9.20 -57.65 43.32
CA ALA A 40 8.18 -57.46 44.40
C ALA A 40 7.52 -56.05 44.50
N SER A 41 6.20 -56.03 44.78
CA SER A 41 5.40 -55.06 45.60
C SER A 41 5.40 -53.52 45.31
N GLY A 42 4.29 -52.76 45.43
CA GLY A 42 2.87 -53.15 45.57
C GLY A 42 1.87 -52.07 46.10
N ARG A 43 0.68 -52.00 45.47
CA ARG A 43 -0.65 -51.48 45.94
C ARG A 43 -0.85 -50.04 46.46
N ARG A 44 -1.78 -49.31 45.81
CA ARG A 44 -3.20 -49.01 46.22
C ARG A 44 -3.92 -48.37 44.99
N LEU A 45 -5.13 -48.74 44.54
CA LEU A 45 -6.50 -48.66 45.13
C LEU A 45 -6.99 -47.20 45.29
N ARG A 46 -8.13 -46.72 44.74
CA ARG A 46 -9.50 -47.28 44.50
C ARG A 46 -10.19 -46.63 43.27
N SER A 47 -10.98 -47.32 42.41
CA SER A 47 -12.46 -47.54 42.37
C SER A 47 -13.35 -46.27 42.30
N ALA A 48 -14.48 -46.18 41.57
CA ALA A 48 -15.33 -47.19 40.89
C ALA A 48 -16.07 -46.56 39.65
N ALA A 49 -16.58 -47.31 38.65
CA ALA A 49 -17.96 -47.85 38.49
C ALA A 49 -19.11 -46.81 38.61
N ARG A 50 -20.22 -46.80 37.84
CA ARG A 50 -20.74 -47.61 36.70
C ARG A 50 -21.76 -46.69 35.92
N ASP A 51 -22.65 -47.02 34.96
CA ASP A 51 -23.27 -48.29 34.51
C ASP A 51 -23.80 -48.29 33.03
N HIS A 52 -24.59 -49.33 32.69
CA HIS A 52 -25.31 -49.79 31.47
C HIS A 52 -26.57 -48.96 31.03
N ASP A 53 -27.36 -49.24 29.95
CA ASP A 53 -27.69 -50.51 29.24
C ASP A 53 -28.12 -50.36 27.73
N GLU A 54 -28.65 -51.44 27.12
CA GLU A 54 -29.05 -51.64 25.68
C GLU A 54 -30.36 -50.88 25.25
N GLU A 55 -30.94 -50.94 24.03
CA GLU A 55 -31.44 -52.11 23.26
C GLU A 55 -31.66 -51.85 21.71
N VAL A 56 -32.36 -52.75 21.01
CA VAL A 56 -32.36 -52.94 19.53
C VAL A 56 -33.64 -52.45 18.82
N GLY A 57 -33.54 -52.02 17.54
CA GLY A 57 -34.70 -51.70 16.68
C GLY A 57 -34.43 -51.85 15.17
N PHE A 58 -35.46 -52.19 14.36
CA PHE A 58 -35.32 -52.67 12.96
C PHE A 58 -36.25 -51.92 11.95
N SER A 59 -36.11 -52.21 10.65
CA SER A 59 -37.07 -51.91 9.54
C SER A 59 -37.17 -50.51 8.89
N ARG A 60 -36.26 -50.25 7.94
CA ARG A 60 -36.55 -50.20 6.47
C ARG A 60 -38.02 -49.98 6.00
N GLU A 61 -38.34 -48.89 5.27
CA GLU A 61 -38.85 -48.92 3.85
C GLU A 61 -39.34 -47.57 3.23
N LYS A 62 -39.23 -47.53 1.87
CA LYS A 62 -40.07 -46.89 0.82
C LYS A 62 -40.32 -45.36 0.71
N SER A 63 -39.82 -44.87 -0.43
CA SER A 63 -40.19 -43.67 -1.21
C SER A 63 -41.69 -43.47 -1.51
N SER A 64 -42.10 -42.20 -1.68
CA SER A 64 -43.13 -41.80 -2.67
C SER A 64 -42.83 -40.42 -3.28
N ARG A 65 -43.69 -39.91 -4.21
CA ARG A 65 -43.46 -38.70 -5.04
C ARG A 65 -44.68 -37.76 -5.09
N LYS A 66 -44.39 -36.46 -5.36
CA LYS A 66 -45.29 -35.36 -5.83
C LYS A 66 -46.33 -34.76 -4.86
N ALA A 67 -46.19 -33.46 -4.59
CA ALA A 67 -47.27 -32.46 -4.73
C ALA A 67 -46.73 -30.99 -4.76
N ARG A 68 -47.43 -30.11 -5.48
CA ARG A 68 -47.54 -28.63 -5.34
C ARG A 68 -49.05 -28.34 -5.44
N PRO A 69 -49.67 -27.33 -4.78
CA PRO A 69 -49.33 -25.89 -4.84
C PRO A 69 -49.66 -25.18 -3.49
N PRO A 70 -50.15 -23.90 -3.39
CA PRO A 70 -49.98 -22.68 -4.21
C PRO A 70 -49.40 -21.48 -3.40
N CYS A 71 -49.15 -20.34 -4.06
CA CYS A 71 -48.72 -19.08 -3.42
C CYS A 71 -49.88 -18.24 -2.85
N LYS A 72 -49.64 -17.46 -1.78
CA LYS A 72 -50.47 -16.30 -1.34
C LYS A 72 -49.59 -15.20 -0.70
N PRO A 73 -49.79 -13.91 -1.03
CA PRO A 73 -49.08 -12.79 -0.39
C PRO A 73 -49.86 -12.20 0.80
N LYS A 74 -49.24 -12.09 1.99
CA LYS A 74 -49.89 -11.52 3.21
C LYS A 74 -48.92 -10.83 4.21
N VAL A 75 -47.89 -10.13 3.73
CA VAL A 75 -46.97 -9.36 4.62
C VAL A 75 -47.13 -7.84 4.45
N LEU A 76 -47.12 -7.34 3.21
CA LEU A 76 -47.09 -5.89 2.93
C LEU A 76 -48.31 -5.13 3.47
N THR A 77 -49.49 -5.75 3.44
CA THR A 77 -50.76 -5.14 3.91
C THR A 77 -50.82 -4.95 5.42
N ILE A 78 -50.07 -5.75 6.20
CA ILE A 78 -50.07 -5.65 7.68
C ILE A 78 -49.17 -4.49 8.12
N LEU A 79 -47.99 -4.34 7.50
CA LEU A 79 -47.04 -3.27 7.80
C LEU A 79 -47.63 -1.86 7.57
N ALA A 80 -48.37 -1.68 6.47
CA ALA A 80 -48.97 -0.38 6.12
C ALA A 80 -49.99 0.13 7.16
N GLY A 81 -50.70 -0.78 7.84
CA GLY A 81 -51.69 -0.42 8.87
C GLY A 81 -51.04 0.12 10.16
N CYS A 82 -49.91 -0.44 10.57
CA CYS A 82 -49.21 -0.02 11.78
C CYS A 82 -48.67 1.43 11.66
N THR A 83 -48.15 1.82 10.49
CA THR A 83 -47.65 3.18 10.25
C THR A 83 -48.73 4.25 10.36
N PHE A 84 -49.98 3.97 9.94
CA PHE A 84 -51.07 4.94 10.00
C PHE A 84 -51.65 5.15 11.41
N LEU A 85 -51.59 4.13 12.28
CA LEU A 85 -52.19 4.20 13.62
C LEU A 85 -51.28 4.84 14.68
N PHE A 86 -49.95 4.71 14.56
CA PHE A 86 -49.02 5.12 15.62
C PHE A 86 -48.16 6.36 15.31
N GLY A 87 -48.04 6.75 14.03
CA GLY A 87 -47.24 7.92 13.62
C GLY A 87 -47.65 9.24 14.30
N PRO A 88 -48.93 9.65 14.28
CA PRO A 88 -49.34 10.96 14.81
C PRO A 88 -49.10 11.14 16.32
N VAL A 89 -49.24 10.06 17.09
CA VAL A 89 -49.14 10.10 18.57
C VAL A 89 -47.71 10.39 19.03
N GLY A 90 -46.71 9.78 18.38
CA GLY A 90 -45.30 9.99 18.72
C GLY A 90 -44.83 11.43 18.47
N THR A 91 -45.26 12.05 17.37
CA THR A 91 -44.92 13.43 17.02
C THR A 91 -45.48 14.43 18.04
N ILE A 92 -46.76 14.29 18.41
CA ILE A 92 -47.42 15.17 19.39
C ILE A 92 -46.75 15.05 20.77
N MET A 93 -46.41 13.83 21.20
CA MET A 93 -45.77 13.61 22.50
C MET A 93 -44.36 14.21 22.58
N THR A 94 -43.65 14.33 21.45
CA THR A 94 -42.33 14.95 21.39
C THR A 94 -42.42 16.49 21.47
N CYS A 95 -43.44 17.10 20.83
CA CYS A 95 -43.66 18.54 20.91
C CYS A 95 -44.10 19.03 22.30
N LEU A 96 -44.70 18.16 23.13
CA LEU A 96 -45.15 18.49 24.49
C LEU A 96 -44.08 18.35 25.58
N LEU A 97 -42.85 17.96 25.23
CA LEU A 97 -41.76 17.67 26.18
C LEU A 97 -40.54 18.62 26.05
N MET A 98 -40.67 19.74 25.33
CA MET A 98 -39.66 20.80 25.33
C MET A 98 -39.91 21.81 26.46
N PRO A 99 -39.03 21.92 27.47
CA PRO A 99 -39.09 23.02 28.43
C PRO A 99 -38.64 24.32 27.76
N ALA A 100 -39.42 25.38 27.93
CA ALA A 100 -39.11 26.71 27.41
C ALA A 100 -38.66 27.63 28.54
N GLU A 101 -37.37 27.98 28.58
CA GLU A 101 -36.87 29.07 29.43
C GLU A 101 -35.59 29.67 28.85
N ILE A 102 -35.44 31.00 28.96
CA ILE A 102 -34.28 31.77 28.49
C ILE A 102 -33.80 32.67 29.63
N PRO A 103 -32.59 32.44 30.18
CA PRO A 103 -31.91 33.41 31.03
C PRO A 103 -31.10 34.41 30.21
N SER A 104 -31.13 35.68 30.62
CA SER A 104 -30.43 36.79 29.96
C SER A 104 -29.05 37.08 30.55
N THR A 105 -28.09 37.44 29.68
CA THR A 105 -26.95 38.37 29.92
C THR A 105 -26.26 38.38 31.29
N THR A 106 -24.98 37.99 31.31
CA THR A 106 -23.98 38.66 32.18
C THR A 106 -22.62 38.70 31.49
N THR A 107 -21.94 39.84 31.57
CA THR A 107 -20.63 40.12 30.96
C THR A 107 -19.49 40.04 31.97
N VAL A 108 -18.33 39.52 31.57
CA VAL A 108 -17.03 39.85 32.16
C VAL A 108 -15.98 39.88 31.04
N ASP A 109 -15.13 40.91 31.05
CA ASP A 109 -14.18 41.24 29.98
C ASP A 109 -12.84 40.50 30.07
N VAL A 110 -12.17 40.36 28.92
CA VAL A 110 -10.70 40.45 28.83
C VAL A 110 -10.37 41.35 27.64
N ALA A 111 -9.74 42.51 27.89
CA ALA A 111 -9.47 43.52 26.88
C ALA A 111 -8.14 43.29 26.13
N LEU A 112 -8.11 43.68 24.85
CA LEU A 112 -6.89 43.82 24.07
C LEU A 112 -6.26 45.21 24.31
N PRO A 113 -4.99 45.34 24.73
CA PRO A 113 -4.31 46.63 24.80
C PRO A 113 -3.77 47.04 23.43
N VAL A 114 -4.28 48.16 22.90
CA VAL A 114 -3.67 48.88 21.77
C VAL A 114 -2.52 49.75 22.31
N SER A 115 -1.38 49.78 21.59
CA SER A 115 -0.26 50.66 21.92
C SER A 115 -0.19 51.87 20.99
N HIS A 116 -0.23 53.07 21.57
CA HIS A 116 0.39 54.26 20.99
C HIS A 116 1.84 54.35 21.48
N GLY A 117 2.73 54.91 20.66
CA GLY A 117 4.14 55.13 21.02
C GLY A 117 4.50 56.60 21.23
N THR A 118 5.59 56.83 21.97
CA THR A 118 6.36 58.08 22.08
C THR A 118 7.81 57.76 22.47
N ASP A 119 8.70 58.74 22.34
CA ASP A 119 10.16 58.57 22.27
C ASP A 119 10.90 58.28 23.59
N GLY A 120 12.11 57.70 23.51
CA GLY A 120 13.00 57.46 24.66
C GLY A 120 14.46 57.13 24.27
N HIS A 121 15.42 57.84 24.86
CA HIS A 121 16.85 57.83 24.49
C HIS A 121 17.67 56.58 24.93
N VAL A 122 18.52 56.09 24.01
CA VAL A 122 19.94 55.64 24.19
C VAL A 122 20.40 54.98 25.51
N SER A 123 20.91 53.73 25.42
CA SER A 123 22.25 53.33 25.94
C SER A 123 22.63 51.88 25.55
N HIS A 124 23.92 51.52 25.66
CA HIS A 124 24.46 50.19 25.32
C HIS A 124 24.32 49.17 26.46
N HIS A 125 24.14 47.88 26.13
CA HIS A 125 25.00 46.78 26.59
C HIS A 125 24.68 45.45 25.88
N ASP A 126 25.69 44.59 25.70
CA ASP A 126 25.54 43.24 25.12
C ASP A 126 24.97 42.22 26.11
N THR A 127 24.17 41.24 25.65
CA THR A 127 24.36 39.80 25.94
C THR A 127 23.39 38.88 25.17
N ALA A 128 23.74 37.59 25.14
CA ALA A 128 23.26 36.52 24.27
C ALA A 128 21.78 36.05 24.40
N GLY A 129 21.27 35.49 23.29
CA GLY A 129 20.44 34.26 23.32
C GLY A 129 18.92 34.39 23.11
N GLY A 130 18.42 33.92 21.96
CA GLY A 130 16.98 33.74 21.70
C GLY A 130 16.70 33.21 20.28
N PRO A 131 15.71 32.32 20.06
CA PRO A 131 15.50 31.66 18.77
C PRO A 131 14.69 32.52 17.79
N GLY A 132 15.23 32.73 16.58
CA GLY A 132 14.50 33.34 15.46
C GLY A 132 13.46 32.38 14.88
N GLY A 133 12.18 32.57 15.22
CA GLY A 133 11.08 31.82 14.65
C GLY A 133 10.82 32.22 13.19
N ALA A 134 11.41 31.49 12.24
CA ALA A 134 11.13 31.68 10.82
C ALA A 134 9.67 31.33 10.50
N ALA A 135 8.87 32.34 10.16
CA ALA A 135 7.50 32.14 9.70
C ALA A 135 7.51 31.32 8.40
N LYS A 136 6.84 30.16 8.40
CA LYS A 136 6.69 29.33 7.19
C LYS A 136 5.93 30.13 6.13
N SER A 137 6.60 30.41 5.00
CA SER A 137 5.92 30.81 3.77
C SER A 137 4.98 29.67 3.36
N GLY A 138 3.68 29.96 3.27
CA GLY A 138 2.72 29.04 2.66
C GLY A 138 2.92 29.00 1.14
N HIS A 139 2.53 27.90 0.51
CA HIS A 139 2.50 27.82 -0.94
C HIS A 139 1.35 28.68 -1.48
N MET A 140 1.65 29.49 -2.50
CA MET A 140 0.64 30.28 -3.20
C MET A 140 0.23 29.55 -4.48
N ARG A 141 -1.08 29.44 -4.73
CA ARG A 141 -1.66 28.87 -5.97
C ARG A 141 -2.30 29.98 -6.78
N VAL A 142 -1.88 30.15 -8.02
CA VAL A 142 -2.50 31.06 -9.00
C VAL A 142 -3.60 30.30 -9.73
N LEU A 143 -4.77 30.91 -9.85
CA LEU A 143 -5.95 30.35 -10.50
C LEU A 143 -6.39 31.28 -11.63
N HIS A 144 -6.68 30.70 -12.80
CA HIS A 144 -7.14 31.39 -13.99
C HIS A 144 -8.67 31.27 -14.07
N LEU A 145 -9.38 32.36 -13.85
CA LEU A 145 -10.84 32.36 -13.85
C LEU A 145 -11.37 32.77 -15.23
N ALA A 146 -12.42 32.11 -15.71
CA ALA A 146 -13.21 32.50 -16.87
C ALA A 146 -14.71 32.45 -16.54
N LEU A 147 -15.47 33.46 -16.92
CA LEU A 147 -16.93 33.50 -16.74
C LEU A 147 -17.62 32.82 -17.93
N ALA A 148 -18.38 31.76 -17.64
CA ALA A 148 -19.02 30.90 -18.64
C ALA A 148 -19.89 31.69 -19.63
N GLY A 149 -19.72 31.41 -20.93
CA GLY A 149 -20.44 32.09 -22.01
C GLY A 149 -19.95 33.51 -22.32
N THR A 150 -18.82 33.95 -21.77
CA THR A 150 -18.25 35.29 -22.00
C THR A 150 -16.73 35.25 -22.19
N ASP A 151 -16.14 36.33 -22.72
CA ASP A 151 -14.69 36.52 -22.77
C ASP A 151 -14.09 37.06 -21.45
N VAL A 152 -14.89 37.25 -20.40
CA VAL A 152 -14.42 37.81 -19.11
C VAL A 152 -13.52 36.79 -18.41
N LYS A 153 -12.26 37.18 -18.20
CA LYS A 153 -11.23 36.38 -17.55
C LYS A 153 -10.52 37.17 -16.46
N ALA A 154 -10.11 36.50 -15.41
CA ALA A 154 -9.38 37.11 -14.28
C ALA A 154 -8.30 36.16 -13.75
N ARG A 155 -7.43 36.69 -12.88
CA ARG A 155 -6.55 35.87 -12.03
C ARG A 155 -6.89 36.07 -10.57
N PHE A 156 -6.90 34.97 -9.84
CA PHE A 156 -7.10 34.91 -8.40
C PHE A 156 -5.94 34.13 -7.79
N VAL A 157 -5.54 34.45 -6.57
CA VAL A 157 -4.38 33.82 -5.91
C VAL A 157 -4.81 33.43 -4.51
N ILE A 158 -4.60 32.16 -4.17
CA ILE A 158 -4.92 31.57 -2.86
C ILE A 158 -3.67 31.03 -2.19
N ASP A 159 -3.78 30.71 -0.91
CA ASP A 159 -2.75 30.06 -0.11
C ASP A 159 -3.24 28.73 0.49
N ASP A 160 -2.43 28.11 1.34
CA ASP A 160 -2.77 26.87 2.06
C ASP A 160 -3.79 27.07 3.21
N ARG A 161 -4.23 28.30 3.47
CA ARG A 161 -5.19 28.66 4.54
C ARG A 161 -6.56 29.09 3.99
N SER A 162 -6.64 29.33 2.69
CA SER A 162 -7.83 29.82 2.00
C SER A 162 -8.97 28.79 2.08
N THR A 163 -10.17 29.23 2.46
CA THR A 163 -11.35 28.36 2.56
C THR A 163 -12.16 28.35 1.26
N TRP A 164 -13.15 27.45 1.13
CA TRP A 164 -13.96 27.42 -0.11
C TRP A 164 -14.83 28.67 -0.25
N GLU A 165 -15.33 29.20 0.86
CA GLU A 165 -16.06 30.47 0.92
C GLU A 165 -15.16 31.64 0.47
N THR A 166 -13.87 31.58 0.83
CA THR A 166 -12.85 32.53 0.35
C THR A 166 -12.67 32.45 -1.18
N VAL A 167 -12.73 31.23 -1.76
CA VAL A 167 -12.67 31.04 -3.22
C VAL A 167 -13.93 31.52 -3.93
N ILE A 168 -15.12 31.24 -3.39
CA ILE A 168 -16.38 31.71 -3.96
C ILE A 168 -16.45 33.25 -3.94
N ALA A 169 -16.10 33.88 -2.81
CA ALA A 169 -16.02 35.33 -2.68
C ALA A 169 -14.98 35.94 -3.65
N GLY A 170 -13.80 35.31 -3.79
CA GLY A 170 -12.80 35.69 -4.77
C GLY A 170 -13.30 35.59 -6.22
N CYS A 171 -14.08 34.56 -6.56
CA CYS A 171 -14.69 34.45 -7.88
C CYS A 171 -15.75 35.53 -8.13
N GLN A 172 -16.59 35.83 -7.13
CA GLN A 172 -17.59 36.91 -7.20
C GLN A 172 -16.93 38.28 -7.39
N GLU A 173 -15.88 38.60 -6.62
CA GLU A 173 -15.09 39.84 -6.77
C GLU A 173 -14.46 39.94 -8.16
N ARG A 174 -13.68 38.91 -8.54
CA ARG A 174 -12.79 38.96 -9.71
C ARG A 174 -13.51 38.87 -11.05
N LEU A 175 -14.66 38.19 -11.10
CA LEU A 175 -15.53 38.13 -12.28
C LEU A 175 -16.69 39.13 -12.24
N ARG A 176 -16.86 39.86 -11.12
CA ARG A 176 -17.93 40.86 -10.89
C ARG A 176 -19.35 40.30 -11.01
N ILE A 177 -19.59 39.16 -10.37
CA ILE A 177 -20.87 38.43 -10.41
C ILE A 177 -21.53 38.38 -9.02
N SER A 178 -22.85 38.50 -8.97
CA SER A 178 -23.63 38.53 -7.72
C SER A 178 -23.65 37.19 -6.98
N GLY A 179 -23.55 36.07 -7.70
CA GLY A 179 -23.51 34.72 -7.12
C GLY A 179 -22.89 33.72 -8.08
N VAL A 180 -22.34 32.65 -7.53
CA VAL A 180 -21.81 31.49 -8.28
C VAL A 180 -22.86 30.38 -8.20
N GLU A 181 -23.30 29.88 -9.36
CA GLU A 181 -24.17 28.70 -9.47
C GLU A 181 -23.33 27.42 -9.33
N ARG A 182 -22.22 27.36 -10.06
CA ARG A 182 -21.22 26.27 -10.02
C ARG A 182 -19.89 26.74 -10.59
N ILE A 183 -18.82 26.01 -10.26
CA ILE A 183 -17.50 26.13 -10.90
C ILE A 183 -17.18 24.79 -11.54
N THR A 184 -16.62 24.80 -12.75
CA THR A 184 -15.99 23.61 -13.34
C THR A 184 -14.52 23.88 -13.66
N ASP A 185 -13.77 22.82 -13.93
CA ASP A 185 -12.49 22.93 -14.61
C ASP A 185 -12.68 23.22 -16.13
N SER A 186 -11.60 23.12 -16.90
CA SER A 186 -11.61 23.25 -18.37
C SER A 186 -12.20 22.04 -19.14
N SER A 187 -12.33 20.87 -18.50
CA SER A 187 -12.97 19.68 -19.10
C SER A 187 -14.49 19.62 -18.84
N GLY A 188 -14.98 20.30 -17.79
CA GLY A 188 -16.38 20.39 -17.41
C GLY A 188 -16.76 19.64 -16.12
N GLU A 189 -15.80 19.08 -15.38
CA GLU A 189 -16.03 18.47 -14.06
C GLU A 189 -16.24 19.56 -13.00
N SER A 190 -17.20 19.35 -12.09
CA SER A 190 -17.57 20.35 -11.08
C SER A 190 -16.57 20.40 -9.93
N ILE A 191 -16.06 21.59 -9.64
CA ILE A 191 -15.13 21.89 -8.55
C ILE A 191 -15.94 22.44 -7.36
N VAL A 192 -15.74 21.85 -6.18
CA VAL A 192 -16.58 22.11 -4.99
C VAL A 192 -15.80 22.33 -3.69
N SER A 193 -14.47 22.25 -3.71
CA SER A 193 -13.61 22.51 -2.55
C SER A 193 -12.22 23.03 -2.94
N VAL A 194 -11.49 23.59 -1.96
CA VAL A 194 -10.10 24.08 -2.14
C VAL A 194 -9.09 22.95 -2.35
N HIS A 195 -9.49 21.70 -2.07
CA HIS A 195 -8.66 20.51 -2.34
C HIS A 195 -8.73 20.07 -3.80
N ASP A 196 -9.75 20.51 -4.54
CA ASP A 196 -9.92 20.25 -5.98
C ASP A 196 -9.15 21.27 -6.84
N LEU A 197 -8.38 22.19 -6.22
CA LEU A 197 -7.70 23.31 -6.88
C LEU A 197 -6.18 23.13 -6.93
N ILE A 198 -5.64 23.03 -8.14
CA ILE A 198 -4.22 22.89 -8.46
C ILE A 198 -3.63 24.26 -8.85
N HIS A 199 -2.30 24.40 -8.78
CA HIS A 199 -1.60 25.60 -9.26
C HIS A 199 -1.76 25.72 -10.79
N GLU A 200 -2.06 26.92 -11.30
CA GLU A 200 -2.35 27.26 -12.70
C GLU A 200 -3.67 26.69 -13.29
N ASP A 201 -4.57 26.14 -12.47
CA ASP A 201 -5.89 25.68 -12.92
C ASP A 201 -6.70 26.76 -13.66
N THR A 202 -7.37 26.35 -14.74
CA THR A 202 -8.34 27.17 -15.47
C THR A 202 -9.76 26.80 -15.08
N LEU A 203 -10.38 27.66 -14.28
CA LEU A 203 -11.72 27.51 -13.70
C LEU A 203 -12.77 28.22 -14.58
N VAL A 204 -13.81 27.50 -14.97
CA VAL A 204 -14.99 28.05 -15.67
C VAL A 204 -16.12 28.25 -14.65
N VAL A 205 -16.43 29.51 -14.34
CA VAL A 205 -17.41 29.89 -13.33
C VAL A 205 -18.75 30.21 -13.99
N PHE A 206 -19.83 29.63 -13.49
CA PHE A 206 -21.20 29.89 -13.93
C PHE A 206 -21.88 30.81 -12.91
N ALA A 207 -22.43 31.93 -13.36
CA ALA A 207 -23.07 32.92 -12.49
C ALA A 207 -24.54 32.58 -12.23
N ALA A 208 -24.99 32.76 -10.98
CA ALA A 208 -26.38 32.53 -10.60
C ALA A 208 -27.29 33.66 -11.12
N ASN A 209 -28.36 33.30 -11.82
CA ASN A 209 -29.32 34.26 -12.37
C ASN A 209 -30.10 34.99 -11.26
N SER A 210 -29.99 36.32 -11.22
CA SER A 210 -30.63 37.18 -10.21
C SER A 210 -32.13 37.39 -10.48
N SER A 211 -32.97 36.40 -10.16
CA SER A 211 -34.43 36.47 -10.41
C SER A 211 -35.32 35.92 -9.27
N ALA A 212 -35.04 36.28 -8.01
CA ALA A 212 -35.86 35.85 -6.87
C ALA A 212 -35.81 36.74 -5.61
N ALA A 213 -36.05 38.06 -5.70
CA ALA A 213 -36.38 38.90 -4.53
C ALA A 213 -37.00 40.27 -4.89
N LEU A 214 -38.32 40.41 -4.76
CA LEU A 214 -39.04 41.64 -4.34
C LEU A 214 -40.55 41.36 -4.36
N GLY A 215 -41.21 41.40 -3.20
CA GLY A 215 -42.66 41.15 -3.08
C GLY A 215 -43.24 41.87 -1.86
N GLY A 216 -44.25 42.71 -2.10
CA GLY A 216 -44.79 43.66 -1.12
C GLY A 216 -43.98 44.97 -1.10
N PHE A 217 -44.57 46.17 -1.16
CA PHE A 217 -45.99 46.53 -0.93
C PHE A 217 -46.58 47.48 -2.00
N SER A 218 -47.91 47.43 -2.12
CA SER A 218 -48.81 48.53 -2.50
C SER A 218 -48.73 49.14 -3.91
N SER A 219 -49.62 48.62 -4.78
CA SER A 219 -50.86 49.32 -5.21
C SER A 219 -51.08 49.61 -6.71
N ILE A 220 -52.16 48.98 -7.21
CA ILE A 220 -53.20 49.56 -8.09
C ILE A 220 -52.73 50.31 -9.36
N ALA A 221 -52.86 49.68 -10.53
CA ALA A 221 -53.71 50.17 -11.64
C ALA A 221 -53.73 49.26 -12.88
N ALA A 222 -54.84 49.37 -13.63
CA ALA A 222 -55.01 49.15 -15.09
C ALA A 222 -54.72 47.77 -15.73
N MET A 223 -55.73 47.28 -16.44
CA MET A 223 -55.68 46.16 -17.39
C MET A 223 -55.30 46.63 -18.81
N ALA A 224 -54.96 45.65 -19.67
CA ALA A 224 -54.96 45.74 -21.14
C ALA A 224 -53.86 46.61 -21.78
N ALA A 225 -53.50 46.45 -23.06
CA ALA A 225 -54.03 45.55 -24.09
C ALA A 225 -52.88 44.95 -24.95
N ALA A 226 -53.19 43.90 -25.72
CA ALA A 226 -52.31 43.39 -26.77
C ALA A 226 -52.93 43.66 -28.15
N ALA A 227 -52.15 44.19 -29.11
CA ALA A 227 -52.38 44.04 -30.56
C ALA A 227 -51.19 44.57 -31.39
N ALA A 228 -51.03 44.00 -32.58
CA ALA A 228 -49.94 44.16 -33.54
C ALA A 228 -49.85 45.51 -34.29
N GLY A 229 -48.64 45.85 -34.75
CA GLY A 229 -48.30 45.66 -36.18
C GLY A 229 -48.00 46.86 -37.11
N VAL A 230 -47.25 46.55 -38.18
CA VAL A 230 -47.20 47.20 -39.51
C VAL A 230 -46.28 48.46 -39.65
N GLU A 231 -46.02 48.84 -40.91
CA GLU A 231 -44.78 49.46 -41.43
C GLU A 231 -44.92 50.88 -42.05
N ASN A 232 -43.77 51.60 -42.10
CA ASN A 232 -43.22 52.50 -43.15
C ASN A 232 -43.84 53.87 -43.58
N ASP A 233 -42.90 54.76 -43.93
CA ASP A 233 -42.92 55.82 -44.99
C ASP A 233 -43.36 57.31 -44.63
N PRO A 234 -43.14 58.36 -45.48
CA PRO A 234 -42.00 59.29 -45.26
C PRO A 234 -42.21 60.81 -45.60
N ARG A 235 -41.11 61.61 -45.53
CA ARG A 235 -40.80 63.01 -46.03
C ARG A 235 -40.88 64.15 -44.98
N ASN A 236 -39.80 64.89 -44.64
CA ASN A 236 -39.00 65.92 -45.39
C ASN A 236 -39.77 67.27 -45.50
N ARG A 237 -39.43 68.39 -44.79
CA ARG A 237 -38.19 69.22 -44.76
C ARG A 237 -38.17 70.17 -43.52
N GLY A 238 -37.13 70.92 -43.09
CA GLY A 238 -35.66 70.98 -43.37
C GLY A 238 -35.06 72.40 -43.13
N THR A 239 -33.71 72.53 -43.00
CA THR A 239 -32.88 73.78 -42.82
C THR A 239 -33.05 74.54 -41.47
N ARG A 240 -32.07 75.23 -40.85
CA ARG A 240 -30.61 75.54 -41.05
C ARG A 240 -30.04 76.15 -39.71
N PRO A 241 -28.74 76.42 -39.49
CA PRO A 241 -27.60 75.48 -39.36
C PRO A 241 -26.63 75.79 -38.15
N ILE A 242 -25.50 75.07 -38.05
CA ILE A 242 -24.25 75.36 -37.27
C ILE A 242 -24.35 75.36 -35.72
N ASP A 243 -23.85 74.29 -35.09
CA ASP A 243 -22.60 74.33 -34.31
C ASP A 243 -21.90 72.95 -34.36
N GLU A 244 -20.62 72.86 -34.00
CA GLU A 244 -19.77 71.70 -34.30
C GLU A 244 -19.77 70.60 -33.22
N SER A 245 -19.50 69.36 -33.63
CA SER A 245 -19.37 68.19 -32.74
C SER A 245 -17.94 67.62 -32.77
N PRO A 246 -17.26 67.44 -31.62
CA PRO A 246 -15.95 66.80 -31.58
C PRO A 246 -16.09 65.30 -31.86
N LYS A 247 -15.39 64.81 -32.88
CA LYS A 247 -15.24 63.35 -33.12
C LYS A 247 -14.23 62.79 -32.13
N LEU A 248 -14.63 61.83 -31.29
CA LEU A 248 -13.64 60.97 -30.64
C LEU A 248 -12.94 60.11 -31.71
N GLN A 249 -11.61 60.16 -31.73
CA GLN A 249 -10.80 59.20 -32.50
C GLN A 249 -10.70 57.88 -31.73
N LEU A 250 -10.76 56.76 -32.46
CA LEU A 250 -10.34 55.46 -31.93
C LEU A 250 -8.80 55.45 -31.82
N PRO A 251 -8.23 54.89 -30.73
CA PRO A 251 -6.78 54.73 -30.63
C PRO A 251 -6.25 53.70 -31.64
N PRO A 252 -4.99 53.81 -32.08
CA PRO A 252 -4.38 52.82 -32.97
C PRO A 252 -4.18 51.46 -32.27
N PRO A 253 -4.13 50.36 -33.03
CA PRO A 253 -3.88 49.02 -32.47
C PRO A 253 -2.48 48.89 -31.86
N PRO A 254 -2.28 48.04 -30.85
CA PRO A 254 -0.98 47.79 -30.25
C PRO A 254 -0.02 47.09 -31.22
N PRO A 255 1.31 47.28 -31.07
CA PRO A 255 2.32 46.59 -31.87
C PRO A 255 2.34 45.08 -31.58
N PRO A 256 2.82 44.25 -32.54
CA PRO A 256 2.98 42.82 -32.32
C PRO A 256 4.00 42.49 -31.22
N PRO A 257 3.86 41.36 -30.52
CA PRO A 257 4.81 40.94 -29.49
C PRO A 257 6.20 40.65 -30.09
N PRO A 258 7.28 40.85 -29.32
CA PRO A 258 8.63 40.50 -29.76
C PRO A 258 8.78 38.97 -29.94
N PRO A 259 9.73 38.51 -30.77
CA PRO A 259 10.03 37.09 -30.92
C PRO A 259 10.51 36.49 -29.57
N PRO A 260 10.27 35.18 -29.33
CA PRO A 260 10.72 34.53 -28.11
C PRO A 260 12.26 34.54 -28.00
N PRO A 261 12.82 34.60 -26.78
CA PRO A 261 14.26 34.47 -26.58
C PRO A 261 14.76 33.09 -27.05
N PRO A 262 16.04 32.96 -27.42
CA PRO A 262 16.64 31.67 -27.72
C PRO A 262 16.56 30.74 -26.49
N PRO A 263 16.48 29.41 -26.68
CA PRO A 263 16.45 28.47 -25.57
C PRO A 263 17.71 28.61 -24.70
N PRO A 264 17.60 28.38 -23.37
CA PRO A 264 18.76 28.40 -22.49
C PRO A 264 19.78 27.32 -22.92
N PRO A 265 21.09 27.52 -22.66
CA PRO A 265 22.07 26.48 -22.88
C PRO A 265 21.72 25.22 -22.04
N PRO A 266 22.11 24.02 -22.49
CA PRO A 266 21.89 22.80 -21.71
C PRO A 266 22.54 22.95 -20.32
N PRO A 267 21.94 22.35 -19.27
CA PRO A 267 22.51 22.40 -17.93
C PRO A 267 23.93 21.83 -17.94
N PRO A 268 24.85 22.37 -17.11
CA PRO A 268 26.18 21.81 -16.99
C PRO A 268 26.08 20.33 -16.56
N PRO A 269 27.03 19.47 -16.98
CA PRO A 269 27.07 18.10 -16.49
C PRO A 269 27.11 18.10 -14.95
N PRO A 270 26.49 17.11 -14.28
CA PRO A 270 26.47 17.05 -12.83
C PRO A 270 27.92 17.10 -12.30
N PRO A 271 28.18 17.81 -11.20
CA PRO A 271 29.53 17.94 -10.68
C PRO A 271 30.10 16.55 -10.38
N PRO A 272 31.40 16.30 -10.67
CA PRO A 272 32.02 15.02 -10.38
C PRO A 272 31.81 14.70 -8.90
N SER A 273 31.32 13.49 -8.62
CA SER A 273 31.02 13.04 -7.26
C SER A 273 32.22 13.31 -6.34
N PRO A 274 32.00 13.92 -5.16
CA PRO A 274 33.11 14.26 -4.27
C PRO A 274 33.95 13.02 -3.97
N PRO A 275 35.29 13.15 -3.91
CA PRO A 275 36.16 12.01 -3.64
C PRO A 275 35.73 11.35 -2.33
N PRO A 276 35.70 10.00 -2.25
CA PRO A 276 35.12 9.29 -1.12
C PRO A 276 35.82 9.73 0.19
N CYS A 277 35.07 10.44 1.02
CA CYS A 277 35.57 10.98 2.29
C CYS A 277 36.09 9.83 3.16
N ALA A 278 37.17 10.06 3.90
CA ALA A 278 38.00 9.01 4.54
C ALA A 278 37.25 8.07 5.52
N ILE A 279 36.03 8.41 5.92
CA ILE A 279 35.09 7.52 6.63
C ILE A 279 34.79 6.24 5.80
N SER A 280 34.75 6.36 4.47
CA SER A 280 34.59 5.23 3.55
C SER A 280 35.69 4.18 3.71
N ALA A 281 36.93 4.57 4.03
CA ALA A 281 38.03 3.64 4.28
C ALA A 281 37.82 2.79 5.56
N ALA A 282 37.11 3.31 6.58
CA ALA A 282 36.81 2.56 7.79
C ALA A 282 35.72 1.50 7.59
N LEU A 283 34.80 1.71 6.64
CA LEU A 283 33.84 0.68 6.18
C LEU A 283 34.41 -0.22 5.07
N HIS A 284 35.46 0.22 4.37
CA HIS A 284 36.24 -0.58 3.43
C HIS A 284 37.47 -1.26 4.06
N ALA A 285 37.55 -1.29 5.39
CA ALA A 285 38.20 -2.38 6.12
C ALA A 285 37.35 -3.68 6.05
N ALA A 286 36.82 -3.97 4.86
CA ALA A 286 36.24 -5.26 4.53
C ALA A 286 37.40 -6.25 4.30
N ASP A 287 37.20 -7.51 4.68
CA ASP A 287 38.10 -8.61 4.35
C ASP A 287 38.53 -8.54 2.87
N GLU A 288 39.85 -8.60 2.59
CA GLU A 288 40.41 -8.71 1.24
C GLU A 288 39.89 -9.93 0.45
N LYS A 289 39.17 -10.82 1.13
CA LYS A 289 38.57 -12.06 0.62
C LYS A 289 37.19 -11.87 -0.03
N CYS A 290 36.54 -10.72 0.14
CA CYS A 290 35.13 -10.53 -0.22
C CYS A 290 34.94 -9.57 -1.41
N PRO A 291 34.34 -10.00 -2.54
CA PRO A 291 34.00 -9.07 -3.61
C PRO A 291 32.84 -8.14 -3.15
N PRO A 292 32.90 -6.83 -3.42
CA PRO A 292 31.93 -5.85 -2.91
C PRO A 292 30.51 -6.01 -3.48
N LYS A 293 30.38 -6.82 -4.53
CA LYS A 293 29.13 -7.27 -5.15
C LYS A 293 29.28 -8.74 -5.52
N HIS A 294 28.19 -9.51 -5.39
CA HIS A 294 28.13 -10.89 -5.87
C HIS A 294 28.28 -10.89 -7.41
N PRO A 295 29.07 -11.82 -8.01
CA PRO A 295 29.48 -11.73 -9.41
C PRO A 295 28.34 -11.97 -10.42
N GLU A 296 27.44 -12.93 -10.17
CA GLU A 296 26.36 -13.28 -11.12
C GLU A 296 25.03 -12.61 -10.75
N PHE A 297 24.56 -12.81 -9.51
CA PHE A 297 23.29 -12.29 -9.06
C PHE A 297 23.42 -10.96 -8.31
N ARG A 298 22.56 -10.00 -8.67
CA ARG A 298 22.18 -8.84 -7.83
C ARG A 298 20.67 -8.69 -7.83
N VAL A 299 20.11 -8.37 -6.66
CA VAL A 299 18.69 -8.09 -6.47
C VAL A 299 18.49 -6.58 -6.24
N ALA A 300 17.56 -5.97 -6.96
CA ALA A 300 17.05 -4.63 -6.70
C ALA A 300 15.73 -4.69 -5.91
N MET A 301 15.75 -4.35 -4.62
CA MET A 301 14.53 -4.26 -3.83
C MET A 301 13.90 -2.87 -3.95
N LEU A 302 12.69 -2.83 -4.50
CA LEU A 302 11.96 -1.62 -4.86
C LEU A 302 10.96 -1.29 -3.74
N ILE A 303 11.17 -0.15 -3.08
CA ILE A 303 10.43 0.25 -1.88
C ILE A 303 9.92 1.69 -2.04
N PRO A 304 8.66 1.89 -2.47
CA PRO A 304 8.05 3.21 -2.42
C PRO A 304 7.66 3.59 -0.99
N LEU A 305 8.13 4.75 -0.52
CA LEU A 305 7.90 5.32 0.79
C LEU A 305 7.16 6.66 0.64
N LEU A 306 5.84 6.62 0.81
CA LEU A 306 4.99 7.80 0.90
C LEU A 306 4.76 8.19 2.37
N GLY A 307 4.86 9.49 2.65
CA GLY A 307 4.71 10.04 4.00
C GLY A 307 6.02 10.03 4.82
N PRO A 308 5.94 10.23 6.14
CA PRO A 308 7.14 10.31 6.99
C PRO A 308 7.83 8.95 7.13
N ALA A 309 9.16 8.97 7.25
CA ALA A 309 9.93 7.79 7.59
C ALA A 309 9.52 7.22 8.97
N PRO A 310 9.32 5.89 9.10
CA PRO A 310 8.99 5.29 10.39
C PRO A 310 10.18 5.31 11.35
N SER A 311 9.90 5.35 12.66
CA SER A 311 10.91 5.37 13.72
C SER A 311 11.87 4.16 13.70
N TYR A 312 11.43 3.03 13.16
CA TYR A 312 12.23 1.81 13.00
C TYR A 312 13.05 1.74 11.69
N LEU A 313 12.96 2.74 10.80
CA LEU A 313 13.77 2.78 9.56
C LEU A 313 15.29 2.64 9.80
N PRO A 314 15.90 3.21 10.86
CA PRO A 314 17.32 2.98 11.15
C PRO A 314 17.68 1.50 11.38
N TYR A 315 16.80 0.70 11.99
CA TYR A 315 17.02 -0.74 12.22
C TYR A 315 16.88 -1.55 10.92
N PHE A 316 15.93 -1.19 10.06
CA PHE A 316 15.87 -1.71 8.69
C PHE A 316 17.17 -1.39 7.94
N MET A 317 17.59 -0.12 7.91
CA MET A 317 18.82 0.31 7.23
C MET A 317 20.08 -0.39 7.76
N ALA A 318 20.22 -0.49 9.08
CA ALA A 318 21.37 -1.09 9.74
C ALA A 318 21.51 -2.61 9.46
N THR A 319 20.39 -3.31 9.26
CA THR A 319 20.38 -4.73 8.86
C THR A 319 20.48 -4.92 7.34
N ALA A 320 19.88 -4.01 6.54
CA ALA A 320 19.99 -3.95 5.08
C ALA A 320 21.42 -3.66 4.60
N ALA A 321 22.21 -2.90 5.37
CA ALA A 321 23.61 -2.60 5.11
C ALA A 321 24.48 -3.86 4.94
N LYS A 322 24.22 -4.89 5.77
CA LYS A 322 24.97 -6.15 5.77
C LYS A 322 24.68 -7.02 4.55
N GLN A 323 23.65 -6.70 3.76
CA GLN A 323 23.22 -7.46 2.57
C GLN A 323 23.83 -6.92 1.26
N SER A 324 24.69 -5.90 1.34
CA SER A 324 25.24 -5.13 0.21
C SER A 324 25.87 -5.93 -0.92
N GLN A 325 26.46 -7.09 -0.60
CA GLN A 325 27.00 -8.01 -1.61
C GLN A 325 25.93 -8.42 -2.63
N LEU A 326 24.73 -8.79 -2.17
CA LEU A 326 23.67 -9.40 -2.99
C LEU A 326 22.52 -8.44 -3.32
N VAL A 327 22.16 -7.54 -2.40
CA VAL A 327 20.94 -6.72 -2.49
C VAL A 327 21.26 -5.23 -2.42
N ASP A 328 20.81 -4.47 -3.43
CA ASP A 328 20.63 -3.03 -3.32
C ASP A 328 19.16 -2.71 -3.03
N TRP A 329 18.93 -1.74 -2.16
CA TRP A 329 17.61 -1.29 -1.69
C TRP A 329 17.34 0.10 -2.27
N LEU A 330 16.31 0.22 -3.09
CA LEU A 330 15.93 1.45 -3.77
C LEU A 330 14.66 1.99 -3.09
N ILE A 331 14.86 2.99 -2.23
CA ILE A 331 13.79 3.64 -1.47
C ILE A 331 13.36 4.90 -2.22
N PHE A 332 12.24 4.80 -2.94
CA PHE A 332 11.66 5.91 -3.70
C PHE A 332 10.77 6.73 -2.77
N HIS A 333 10.99 8.04 -2.70
CA HIS A 333 10.28 8.91 -1.76
C HIS A 333 9.94 10.26 -2.35
N GLU A 334 9.10 11.00 -1.65
CA GLU A 334 8.77 12.40 -1.95
C GLU A 334 9.24 13.27 -0.78
N HIS A 335 10.26 14.10 -1.01
CA HIS A 335 10.74 15.14 -0.08
C HIS A 335 11.27 14.68 1.30
N LEU A 336 11.62 13.39 1.48
CA LEU A 336 12.21 12.92 2.72
C LEU A 336 13.58 13.57 2.99
N GLN A 337 13.80 14.08 4.20
CA GLN A 337 15.11 14.56 4.66
C GLN A 337 16.02 13.36 4.97
N VAL A 338 16.69 12.84 3.95
CA VAL A 338 17.56 11.66 4.06
C VAL A 338 18.89 11.99 4.72
N PRO A 339 19.42 11.16 5.65
CA PRO A 339 20.79 11.27 6.13
C PRO A 339 21.82 11.17 4.98
N TRP A 340 22.79 12.08 4.98
CA TRP A 340 23.90 12.08 4.01
C TRP A 340 24.79 10.83 4.14
N ASP A 341 24.99 10.34 5.37
CA ASP A 341 25.66 9.06 5.61
C ASP A 341 24.64 7.92 5.47
N ARG A 342 24.87 7.03 4.51
CA ARG A 342 24.09 5.81 4.32
C ARG A 342 24.95 4.68 3.74
N PRO A 343 24.62 3.40 4.01
CA PRO A 343 25.27 2.27 3.37
C PRO A 343 25.18 2.37 1.82
N PRO A 344 26.24 2.02 1.06
CA PRO A 344 26.28 2.25 -0.39
C PRO A 344 25.28 1.43 -1.20
N ASN A 345 24.72 0.36 -0.60
CA ASN A 345 23.65 -0.43 -1.19
C ASN A 345 22.24 0.12 -0.88
N ILE A 346 22.10 1.16 -0.04
CA ILE A 346 20.80 1.78 0.29
C ILE A 346 20.71 3.12 -0.45
N LYS A 347 19.85 3.15 -1.47
CA LYS A 347 19.71 4.24 -2.43
C LYS A 347 18.35 4.89 -2.22
N PHE A 348 18.36 6.05 -1.57
CA PHE A 348 17.18 6.91 -1.52
C PHE A 348 17.11 7.68 -2.85
N VAL A 349 15.94 7.64 -3.48
CA VAL A 349 15.61 8.31 -4.75
C VAL A 349 14.48 9.28 -4.46
N ASP A 350 14.78 10.58 -4.41
CA ASP A 350 13.76 11.61 -4.33
C ASP A 350 13.10 11.76 -5.70
N LEU A 351 11.79 11.54 -5.77
CA LEU A 351 10.99 11.76 -6.97
C LEU A 351 10.39 13.16 -7.01
N GLY A 352 10.54 13.95 -5.94
CA GLY A 352 9.84 15.23 -5.79
C GLY A 352 8.37 15.05 -5.42
N GLY A 353 7.59 16.12 -5.45
CA GLY A 353 6.21 16.13 -4.96
C GLY A 353 5.25 15.47 -5.94
N SER A 354 4.55 14.42 -5.51
CA SER A 354 3.72 13.54 -6.35
C SER A 354 4.48 12.74 -7.42
N GLY A 355 5.81 12.77 -7.40
CA GLY A 355 6.66 12.10 -8.41
C GLY A 355 6.47 10.58 -8.45
N LEU A 356 5.96 9.96 -7.39
CA LEU A 356 5.60 8.53 -7.40
C LEU A 356 4.28 8.28 -8.15
N ALA A 357 3.30 9.17 -8.03
CA ALA A 357 2.08 9.12 -8.81
C ALA A 357 2.35 9.41 -10.31
N GLU A 358 3.29 10.30 -10.60
CA GLU A 358 3.82 10.54 -11.95
C GLU A 358 4.50 9.30 -12.52
N LEU A 359 5.47 8.72 -11.81
CA LEU A 359 6.19 7.53 -12.28
C LEU A 359 5.25 6.33 -12.52
N VAL A 360 4.36 6.02 -11.57
CA VAL A 360 3.37 4.94 -11.71
C VAL A 360 2.39 5.24 -12.85
N GLY A 361 1.82 6.45 -12.90
CA GLY A 361 0.79 6.81 -13.88
C GLY A 361 1.32 6.83 -15.31
N LEU A 362 2.52 7.37 -15.53
CA LEU A 362 3.17 7.42 -16.84
C LEU A 362 3.56 6.01 -17.32
N LYS A 363 4.25 5.23 -16.49
CA LYS A 363 4.70 3.88 -16.88
C LYS A 363 3.56 2.90 -17.10
N LEU A 364 2.49 2.94 -16.28
CA LEU A 364 1.30 2.12 -16.55
C LEU A 364 0.58 2.59 -17.83
N GLY A 365 0.52 3.90 -18.09
CA GLY A 365 -0.05 4.44 -19.33
C GLY A 365 0.72 4.01 -20.59
N GLU A 366 2.05 4.03 -20.53
CA GLU A 366 2.97 3.59 -21.59
C GLU A 366 2.83 2.08 -21.85
N GLN A 367 3.00 1.24 -20.83
CA GLN A 367 2.97 -0.22 -20.94
C GLN A 367 1.59 -0.73 -21.40
N LEU A 368 0.49 -0.05 -21.03
CA LEU A 368 -0.87 -0.35 -21.50
C LEU A 368 -1.26 0.35 -22.80
N ASN A 369 -0.34 1.10 -23.43
CA ASN A 369 -0.54 1.80 -24.71
C ASN A 369 -1.79 2.72 -24.71
N LEU A 370 -2.04 3.41 -23.59
CA LEU A 370 -3.25 4.23 -23.42
C LEU A 370 -3.18 5.55 -24.22
N PRO A 371 -4.34 6.05 -24.73
CA PRO A 371 -4.40 7.39 -25.30
C PRO A 371 -4.00 8.46 -24.27
N LEU A 372 -3.30 9.51 -24.72
CA LEU A 372 -2.72 10.55 -23.86
C LEU A 372 -3.71 11.14 -22.83
N ARG A 373 -4.97 11.37 -23.22
CA ARG A 373 -6.04 11.86 -22.32
C ARG A 373 -6.32 10.91 -21.15
N ASN A 374 -6.20 9.61 -21.36
CA ASN A 374 -6.43 8.59 -20.35
C ASN A 374 -5.23 8.51 -19.40
N ALA A 375 -4.00 8.71 -19.89
CA ALA A 375 -2.80 8.81 -19.05
C ALA A 375 -2.86 10.00 -18.08
N THR A 376 -3.37 11.17 -18.51
CA THR A 376 -3.64 12.31 -17.62
C THR A 376 -4.65 11.95 -16.52
N MET A 377 -5.70 11.18 -16.84
CA MET A 377 -6.66 10.68 -15.86
C MET A 377 -6.03 9.67 -14.88
N LEU A 378 -5.12 8.79 -15.32
CA LEU A 378 -4.37 7.92 -14.42
C LEU A 378 -3.59 8.77 -13.40
N LEU A 379 -2.81 9.75 -13.88
CA LEU A 379 -1.98 10.61 -13.06
C LEU A 379 -2.80 11.37 -11.99
N HIS A 380 -3.84 12.11 -12.39
CA HIS A 380 -4.65 12.86 -11.42
C HIS A 380 -5.31 11.93 -10.39
N SER A 381 -5.80 10.77 -10.82
CA SER A 381 -6.40 9.77 -9.92
C SER A 381 -5.37 9.22 -8.93
N LEU A 382 -4.19 8.79 -9.41
CA LEU A 382 -3.12 8.23 -8.59
C LEU A 382 -2.56 9.26 -7.61
N LYS A 383 -2.41 10.53 -8.02
CA LYS A 383 -1.99 11.64 -7.14
C LYS A 383 -2.95 11.79 -5.96
N LEU A 384 -4.24 12.00 -6.24
CA LEU A 384 -5.27 12.10 -5.20
C LEU A 384 -5.33 10.85 -4.30
N LEU A 385 -5.18 9.66 -4.89
CA LEU A 385 -5.23 8.39 -4.16
C LEU A 385 -4.01 8.16 -3.26
N PHE A 386 -2.80 8.50 -3.71
CA PHE A 386 -1.57 8.37 -2.92
C PHE A 386 -1.47 9.46 -1.85
N GLU A 387 -1.93 10.68 -2.11
CA GLU A 387 -2.02 11.76 -1.12
C GLU A 387 -3.03 11.43 0.00
N ARG A 388 -4.19 10.83 -0.33
CA ARG A 388 -5.22 10.48 0.67
C ARG A 388 -5.00 9.13 1.34
N TRP A 389 -4.49 8.13 0.61
CA TRP A 389 -4.21 6.79 1.09
C TRP A 389 -2.80 6.31 0.68
N PRO A 390 -1.72 6.79 1.33
CA PRO A 390 -0.34 6.36 1.04
C PRO A 390 -0.11 4.85 0.95
N ARG A 391 -0.86 4.05 1.74
CA ARG A 391 -0.76 2.58 1.76
C ARG A 391 -1.25 1.91 0.46
N LEU A 392 -2.00 2.61 -0.40
CA LEU A 392 -2.53 2.08 -1.67
C LEU A 392 -1.41 1.69 -2.65
N VAL A 393 -0.22 2.28 -2.54
CA VAL A 393 0.93 1.91 -3.40
C VAL A 393 1.28 0.42 -3.32
N ALA A 394 0.97 -0.25 -2.20
CA ALA A 394 1.19 -1.68 -2.04
C ALA A 394 0.38 -2.54 -3.02
N GLU A 395 -0.76 -2.06 -3.53
CA GLU A 395 -1.56 -2.75 -4.54
C GLU A 395 -0.85 -2.78 -5.91
N TYR A 396 0.09 -1.87 -6.15
CA TYR A 396 0.87 -1.81 -7.39
C TYR A 396 2.16 -2.63 -7.36
N LYS A 397 2.49 -3.32 -6.24
CA LYS A 397 3.66 -4.21 -6.11
C LYS A 397 3.88 -5.17 -7.30
N PRO A 398 2.84 -5.81 -7.90
CA PRO A 398 2.99 -6.63 -9.10
C PRO A 398 3.56 -5.89 -10.33
N THR A 399 3.35 -4.58 -10.41
CA THR A 399 3.73 -3.74 -11.57
C THR A 399 5.15 -3.19 -11.49
N PHE A 400 5.83 -3.35 -10.34
CA PHE A 400 7.10 -2.67 -10.05
C PHE A 400 8.24 -3.03 -11.04
N GLY A 401 8.24 -4.24 -11.60
CA GLY A 401 9.19 -4.64 -12.65
C GLY A 401 9.04 -3.89 -13.99
N SER A 402 7.90 -3.25 -14.23
CA SER A 402 7.67 -2.32 -15.35
C SER A 402 7.79 -0.86 -14.91
N VAL A 403 7.18 -0.49 -13.77
CA VAL A 403 7.18 0.90 -13.27
C VAL A 403 8.59 1.42 -12.94
N PHE A 404 9.48 0.54 -12.49
CA PHE A 404 10.85 0.90 -12.14
C PHE A 404 11.89 0.28 -13.10
N GLU A 405 11.51 -0.05 -14.34
CA GLU A 405 12.37 -0.71 -15.33
C GLU A 405 13.72 0.00 -15.55
N ASP A 406 13.70 1.34 -15.60
CA ASP A 406 14.88 2.20 -15.74
C ASP A 406 15.86 2.07 -14.55
N PHE A 407 15.34 1.75 -13.35
CA PHE A 407 16.14 1.62 -12.12
C PHE A 407 16.66 0.20 -11.87
N ILE A 408 16.08 -0.82 -12.52
CA ILE A 408 16.49 -2.24 -12.41
C ILE A 408 17.34 -2.72 -13.58
N THR A 409 17.69 -1.83 -14.52
CA THR A 409 18.66 -2.12 -15.58
C THR A 409 20.01 -2.57 -14.97
N GLY A 410 20.54 -3.70 -15.45
CA GLY A 410 21.78 -4.30 -14.95
C GLY A 410 21.65 -5.18 -13.69
N TYR A 411 20.44 -5.36 -13.14
CA TYR A 411 20.19 -6.34 -12.07
C TYR A 411 19.61 -7.63 -12.64
N SER A 412 20.11 -8.76 -12.14
CA SER A 412 19.58 -10.09 -12.50
C SER A 412 18.14 -10.33 -12.03
N HIS A 413 17.75 -9.66 -10.93
CA HIS A 413 16.51 -9.85 -10.22
C HIS A 413 16.03 -8.51 -9.65
N TRP A 414 14.72 -8.33 -9.55
CA TRP A 414 14.09 -7.26 -8.78
C TRP A 414 13.19 -7.86 -7.70
N GLY A 415 12.63 -7.05 -6.81
CA GLY A 415 11.66 -7.51 -5.84
C GLY A 415 11.04 -6.38 -5.05
N TYR A 416 10.17 -6.75 -4.11
CA TYR A 416 9.59 -5.83 -3.14
C TYR A 416 9.65 -6.43 -1.74
N CYS A 417 9.74 -5.56 -0.75
CA CYS A 417 9.55 -5.89 0.66
C CYS A 417 8.84 -4.74 1.38
N ASP A 418 8.40 -4.99 2.62
CA ASP A 418 7.94 -3.94 3.53
C ASP A 418 9.10 -3.36 4.35
N LEU A 419 8.92 -2.19 4.96
CA LEU A 419 9.96 -1.50 5.78
C LEU A 419 9.94 -1.88 7.27
N ASP A 420 8.85 -2.47 7.76
CA ASP A 420 8.73 -2.93 9.15
C ASP A 420 9.30 -4.34 9.35
N MET A 421 10.56 -4.50 8.94
CA MET A 421 11.31 -5.73 9.14
C MET A 421 12.74 -5.49 9.57
N VAL A 422 13.35 -6.52 10.15
CA VAL A 422 14.80 -6.62 10.33
C VAL A 422 15.34 -7.85 9.62
N LEU A 423 16.46 -7.65 8.92
CA LEU A 423 17.00 -8.60 7.96
C LEU A 423 18.11 -9.45 8.60
N GLY A 424 18.03 -10.77 8.44
CA GLY A 424 19.07 -11.71 8.80
C GLY A 424 20.13 -11.85 7.71
N ASN A 425 20.89 -12.95 7.71
CA ASN A 425 21.95 -13.18 6.72
C ASN A 425 21.35 -13.65 5.39
N LEU A 426 20.97 -12.74 4.49
CA LEU A 426 20.31 -13.11 3.23
C LEU A 426 21.21 -13.95 2.32
N GLY A 427 22.54 -13.86 2.43
CA GLY A 427 23.48 -14.72 1.69
C GLY A 427 23.49 -16.18 2.16
N LEU A 428 22.96 -16.47 3.35
CA LEU A 428 22.69 -17.83 3.83
C LEU A 428 21.28 -18.30 3.40
N PHE A 429 20.29 -17.41 3.45
CA PHE A 429 18.89 -17.78 3.22
C PHE A 429 18.42 -17.72 1.76
N MET A 430 19.09 -16.97 0.87
CA MET A 430 18.79 -16.93 -0.56
C MET A 430 19.70 -17.93 -1.29
N GLU A 431 19.12 -18.97 -1.85
CA GLU A 431 19.87 -20.11 -2.40
C GLU A 431 20.15 -19.89 -3.90
N ARG A 432 21.31 -20.32 -4.40
CA ARG A 432 21.67 -20.25 -5.83
C ARG A 432 20.58 -20.82 -6.73
N GLN A 433 20.03 -21.97 -6.33
CA GLN A 433 18.97 -22.66 -7.07
C GLN A 433 17.69 -21.83 -7.21
N GLU A 434 17.39 -20.95 -6.25
CA GLU A 434 16.22 -20.07 -6.29
C GLU A 434 16.36 -19.01 -7.40
N LEU A 435 17.56 -18.45 -7.56
CA LEU A 435 17.88 -17.43 -8.56
C LEU A 435 18.18 -18.02 -9.96
N GLU A 436 18.59 -19.28 -10.03
CA GLU A 436 18.88 -19.97 -11.29
C GLU A 436 17.66 -20.64 -11.92
N GLN A 437 16.74 -21.23 -11.12
CA GLN A 437 15.73 -22.15 -11.64
C GLN A 437 14.28 -21.63 -11.61
N TYR A 438 14.00 -20.58 -10.83
CA TYR A 438 12.65 -20.04 -10.64
C TYR A 438 12.54 -18.61 -11.20
N ASP A 439 11.35 -18.25 -11.63
CA ASP A 439 11.04 -16.92 -12.17
C ASP A 439 10.56 -15.97 -11.07
N ILE A 440 9.95 -16.52 -10.00
CA ILE A 440 9.55 -15.79 -8.80
C ILE A 440 9.88 -16.61 -7.53
N VAL A 441 10.29 -15.95 -6.46
CA VAL A 441 10.62 -16.59 -5.17
C VAL A 441 10.03 -15.75 -4.04
N THR A 442 9.09 -16.32 -3.28
CA THR A 442 8.41 -15.66 -2.17
C THR A 442 8.68 -16.40 -0.86
N TYR A 443 8.87 -15.67 0.24
CA TYR A 443 9.11 -16.30 1.54
C TYR A 443 7.81 -16.27 2.36
N ALA A 444 7.45 -17.39 2.97
CA ALA A 444 6.27 -17.57 3.81
C ALA A 444 6.65 -17.80 5.28
N PHE A 445 5.68 -17.66 6.19
CA PHE A 445 5.85 -17.78 7.65
C PHE A 445 5.04 -18.94 8.27
N GLY A 446 4.47 -19.82 7.44
CA GLY A 446 3.68 -20.99 7.86
C GLY A 446 2.26 -21.03 7.28
N ASP A 447 1.79 -19.92 6.73
CA ASP A 447 0.47 -19.74 6.09
C ASP A 447 0.33 -20.41 4.71
N MET A 448 1.11 -21.46 4.43
CA MET A 448 1.23 -22.11 3.11
C MET A 448 -0.06 -22.77 2.61
N ARG A 449 -1.09 -22.90 3.45
CA ARG A 449 -2.49 -23.19 3.09
C ARG A 449 -3.02 -22.25 2.01
N ALA A 450 -2.61 -20.99 2.01
CA ALA A 450 -2.89 -20.03 0.94
C ALA A 450 -1.70 -19.96 -0.03
N LEU A 451 -1.94 -20.26 -1.30
CA LEU A 451 -0.94 -20.26 -2.36
C LEU A 451 -0.93 -18.91 -3.07
N TYR A 452 -0.15 -17.96 -2.54
CA TYR A 452 -0.02 -16.61 -3.08
C TYR A 452 1.40 -16.03 -2.89
N LEU A 453 1.80 -15.14 -3.78
CA LEU A 453 3.02 -14.35 -3.69
C LEU A 453 2.84 -13.30 -2.58
N ARG A 454 3.71 -13.35 -1.57
CA ARG A 454 3.54 -12.62 -0.31
C ARG A 454 4.06 -11.18 -0.40
N GLY A 455 3.26 -10.19 -0.02
CA GLY A 455 3.60 -8.77 -0.13
C GLY A 455 4.83 -8.31 0.65
N GLN A 456 5.14 -8.92 1.80
CA GLN A 456 6.29 -8.49 2.61
C GLN A 456 7.64 -8.95 2.06
N TRP A 457 7.69 -9.97 1.20
CA TRP A 457 8.91 -10.39 0.52
C TRP A 457 8.63 -11.25 -0.71
N THR A 458 8.90 -10.72 -1.90
CA THR A 458 8.96 -11.52 -3.13
C THR A 458 10.05 -10.98 -4.08
N VAL A 459 10.89 -11.88 -4.59
CA VAL A 459 11.93 -11.65 -5.59
C VAL A 459 11.49 -12.22 -6.93
N HIS A 460 11.82 -11.54 -8.01
CA HIS A 460 11.46 -11.86 -9.39
C HIS A 460 12.73 -11.87 -10.27
N ARG A 461 12.82 -12.82 -11.19
CA ARG A 461 13.78 -12.79 -12.30
C ARG A 461 13.51 -11.55 -13.13
N ASN A 462 14.53 -10.75 -13.40
CA ASN A 462 14.38 -9.56 -14.24
C ASN A 462 14.33 -9.97 -15.71
N HIS A 463 13.13 -10.24 -16.22
CA HIS A 463 12.88 -10.73 -17.58
C HIS A 463 11.52 -10.22 -18.08
N PRO A 464 11.38 -9.79 -19.35
CA PRO A 464 10.13 -9.19 -19.85
C PRO A 464 8.88 -10.06 -19.61
N ASP A 465 8.97 -11.37 -19.82
CA ASP A 465 7.86 -12.31 -19.61
C ASP A 465 7.39 -12.39 -18.14
N VAL A 466 8.27 -12.07 -17.18
CA VAL A 466 7.96 -12.04 -15.74
C VAL A 466 7.44 -10.65 -15.37
N ASN A 467 8.18 -9.61 -15.78
CA ASN A 467 7.86 -8.21 -15.48
C ASN A 467 6.49 -7.78 -16.05
N SER A 468 5.96 -8.47 -17.07
CA SER A 468 4.68 -8.16 -17.72
C SER A 468 3.44 -8.91 -17.20
N VAL A 469 3.57 -9.91 -16.30
CA VAL A 469 2.43 -10.77 -15.91
C VAL A 469 1.28 -10.00 -15.26
N TRP A 470 1.55 -8.89 -14.56
CA TRP A 470 0.53 -8.04 -13.94
C TRP A 470 -0.52 -7.52 -14.93
N THR A 471 -0.17 -7.38 -16.23
CA THR A 471 -1.10 -6.90 -17.27
C THR A 471 -2.33 -7.79 -17.45
N ARG A 472 -2.22 -9.08 -17.09
CA ARG A 472 -3.32 -10.04 -17.13
C ARG A 472 -4.37 -9.81 -16.04
N CYS A 473 -3.98 -9.19 -14.93
CA CYS A 473 -4.92 -8.76 -13.91
C CYS A 473 -5.67 -7.53 -14.40
N ALA A 474 -6.89 -7.71 -14.90
CA ALA A 474 -7.69 -6.65 -15.53
C ALA A 474 -7.71 -5.33 -14.73
N HIS A 475 -7.83 -5.38 -13.40
CA HIS A 475 -7.85 -4.19 -12.53
C HIS A 475 -6.52 -3.40 -12.48
N LEU A 476 -5.38 -4.02 -12.79
CA LEU A 476 -4.09 -3.36 -13.00
C LEU A 476 -3.84 -3.06 -14.49
N GLY A 477 -4.40 -3.86 -15.39
CA GLY A 477 -4.29 -3.74 -16.85
C GLY A 477 -5.50 -3.08 -17.51
N SER A 478 -6.25 -3.86 -18.29
CA SER A 478 -7.31 -3.38 -19.21
C SER A 478 -8.43 -2.54 -18.59
N ASP A 479 -8.68 -2.68 -17.30
CA ASP A 479 -9.71 -1.98 -16.52
C ASP A 479 -9.13 -0.98 -15.49
N LEU A 480 -7.82 -0.72 -15.49
CA LEU A 480 -7.15 0.20 -14.55
C LEU A 480 -7.85 1.55 -14.41
N GLN A 481 -8.24 2.16 -15.53
CA GLN A 481 -8.96 3.44 -15.51
C GLN A 481 -10.33 3.33 -14.81
N ARG A 482 -11.06 2.22 -15.01
CA ARG A 482 -12.35 1.96 -14.35
C ARG A 482 -12.16 1.77 -12.84
N GLU A 483 -11.10 1.07 -12.47
CA GLU A 483 -10.74 0.80 -11.08
C GLU A 483 -10.37 2.09 -10.33
N LEU A 484 -9.46 2.89 -10.90
CA LEU A 484 -9.07 4.20 -10.37
C LEU A 484 -10.25 5.17 -10.23
N MET A 485 -11.11 5.29 -11.26
CA MET A 485 -12.31 6.13 -11.16
C MET A 485 -13.27 5.64 -10.06
N GLY A 486 -13.37 4.33 -9.84
CA GLY A 486 -14.13 3.75 -8.72
C GLY A 486 -13.55 4.15 -7.37
N LYS A 487 -12.22 4.06 -7.21
CA LYS A 487 -11.50 4.49 -5.99
C LYS A 487 -11.67 5.98 -5.72
N VAL A 488 -11.52 6.84 -6.73
CA VAL A 488 -11.73 8.30 -6.64
C VAL A 488 -13.19 8.63 -6.28
N SER A 489 -14.16 7.95 -6.90
CA SER A 489 -15.59 8.15 -6.59
C SER A 489 -15.92 7.80 -5.14
N TYR A 490 -15.35 6.71 -4.63
CA TYR A 490 -15.47 6.30 -3.23
C TYR A 490 -14.87 7.36 -2.29
N LEU A 491 -13.67 7.88 -2.58
CA LEU A 491 -13.05 8.96 -1.79
C LEU A 491 -13.91 10.23 -1.74
N LYS A 492 -14.41 10.69 -2.90
CA LYS A 492 -15.31 11.85 -2.97
C LYS A 492 -16.61 11.59 -2.17
N GLN A 493 -17.12 10.35 -2.17
CA GLN A 493 -18.30 9.97 -1.39
C GLN A 493 -18.05 9.89 0.13
N GLU A 494 -16.94 9.33 0.61
CA GLU A 494 -16.62 9.35 2.05
C GLU A 494 -16.47 10.79 2.56
N TYR A 495 -15.81 11.66 1.81
CA TYR A 495 -15.63 13.08 2.18
C TYR A 495 -16.97 13.83 2.29
N SER A 496 -17.85 13.66 1.29
CA SER A 496 -19.20 14.27 1.31
C SER A 496 -20.06 13.78 2.48
N ASN A 497 -19.96 12.50 2.85
CA ASN A 497 -20.68 11.97 4.03
C ASN A 497 -20.10 12.49 5.36
N TYR A 498 -18.79 12.77 5.44
CA TYR A 498 -18.18 13.34 6.64
C TYR A 498 -18.61 14.78 6.91
N GLN A 499 -18.92 15.56 5.86
CA GLN A 499 -19.44 16.93 5.97
C GLN A 499 -20.91 17.01 6.41
N ASN A 500 -21.66 15.89 6.46
CA ASN A 500 -23.04 15.86 6.94
C ASN A 500 -23.20 14.93 8.17
N PRO A 501 -23.20 15.47 9.41
CA PRO A 501 -23.19 14.66 10.63
C PRO A 501 -24.44 13.77 10.79
N TYR A 502 -25.56 14.11 10.17
CA TYR A 502 -26.77 13.29 10.20
C TYR A 502 -26.68 12.06 9.28
N HIS A 503 -25.88 12.11 8.22
CA HIS A 503 -25.69 11.00 7.27
C HIS A 503 -24.62 10.00 7.74
N ALA A 504 -23.56 10.49 8.40
CA ALA A 504 -22.48 9.64 8.94
C ALA A 504 -23.01 8.54 9.88
N ILE A 505 -23.97 8.88 10.75
CA ILE A 505 -24.57 7.94 11.71
C ILE A 505 -25.33 6.81 10.98
N THR A 506 -26.09 7.13 9.92
CA THR A 506 -26.92 6.14 9.20
C THR A 506 -26.09 5.15 8.39
N LEU A 507 -24.96 5.57 7.82
CA LEU A 507 -24.10 4.69 7.00
C LEU A 507 -23.18 3.80 7.85
N THR A 508 -22.72 4.28 9.01
CA THR A 508 -21.87 3.50 9.94
C THR A 508 -22.55 2.20 10.39
N TRP A 509 -23.87 2.21 10.52
CA TRP A 509 -24.70 1.03 10.82
C TRP A 509 -24.98 0.17 9.58
N ASN A 510 -25.38 0.77 8.46
CA ASN A 510 -25.81 0.01 7.28
C ASN A 510 -24.68 -0.74 6.54
N PHE A 511 -23.42 -0.33 6.69
CA PHE A 511 -22.29 -1.01 6.04
C PHE A 511 -21.60 -2.09 6.91
N HIS A 512 -21.99 -2.26 8.18
CA HIS A 512 -21.29 -3.15 9.12
C HIS A 512 -21.64 -4.64 9.03
N SER A 513 -22.66 -5.00 8.23
CA SER A 513 -23.01 -6.39 7.91
C SER A 513 -23.95 -6.52 6.71
N GLN A 514 -23.42 -6.56 5.49
CA GLN A 514 -24.06 -7.40 4.46
C GLN A 514 -23.71 -8.84 4.78
N MET A 515 -24.67 -9.66 5.19
CA MET A 515 -24.43 -11.11 5.26
C MET A 515 -24.45 -11.70 3.85
N ASP A 516 -23.62 -12.71 3.59
CA ASP A 516 -23.80 -13.60 2.45
C ASP A 516 -24.99 -14.56 2.68
N ALA A 517 -25.33 -15.37 1.66
CA ALA A 517 -26.42 -16.34 1.76
C ALA A 517 -26.16 -17.49 2.77
N SER A 518 -24.97 -17.56 3.38
CA SER A 518 -24.62 -18.49 4.47
C SER A 518 -24.61 -17.83 5.85
N GLY A 519 -24.98 -16.54 5.95
CA GLY A 519 -25.04 -15.81 7.21
C GLY A 519 -23.69 -15.25 7.69
N ARG A 520 -22.67 -15.19 6.82
CA ARG A 520 -21.34 -14.65 7.17
C ARG A 520 -21.22 -13.19 6.74
N LYS A 521 -20.57 -12.36 7.55
CA LYS A 521 -20.30 -10.96 7.19
C LYS A 521 -19.45 -10.89 5.93
N LYS A 522 -19.98 -10.30 4.86
CA LYS A 522 -19.13 -9.59 3.90
C LYS A 522 -18.46 -8.46 4.67
N PHE A 523 -17.14 -8.57 4.82
CA PHE A 523 -16.32 -7.36 4.75
C PHE A 523 -16.50 -6.80 3.34
N PRO A 524 -16.67 -5.48 3.16
CA PRO A 524 -16.42 -4.88 1.86
C PRO A 524 -14.96 -5.18 1.50
N THR A 525 -14.75 -6.04 0.50
CA THR A 525 -13.43 -6.25 -0.11
C THR A 525 -13.09 -4.97 -0.84
N ARG A 526 -12.54 -3.99 -0.09
CA ARG A 526 -12.53 -2.57 -0.50
C ARG A 526 -11.96 -2.39 -1.90
N PHE A 527 -10.87 -3.10 -2.20
CA PHE A 527 -10.29 -3.23 -3.55
C PHE A 527 -9.97 -4.70 -3.85
N VAL A 528 -9.65 -5.02 -5.11
CA VAL A 528 -9.23 -6.37 -5.51
C VAL A 528 -7.86 -6.67 -4.90
N SER A 529 -7.67 -7.87 -4.33
CA SER A 529 -6.35 -8.29 -3.87
C SER A 529 -5.42 -8.50 -5.07
N ALA A 530 -4.59 -7.49 -5.34
CA ALA A 530 -3.57 -7.51 -6.38
C ALA A 530 -2.62 -8.72 -6.21
N GLU A 531 -2.21 -9.02 -4.97
CA GLU A 531 -1.43 -10.22 -4.63
C GLU A 531 -2.12 -11.50 -5.12
N GLY A 532 -3.41 -11.68 -4.81
CA GLY A 532 -4.16 -12.89 -5.15
C GLY A 532 -4.31 -13.08 -6.66
N CYS A 533 -4.71 -12.03 -7.38
CA CYS A 533 -4.79 -12.08 -8.84
C CYS A 533 -3.43 -12.31 -9.48
N TYR A 534 -2.40 -11.58 -9.06
CA TYR A 534 -1.05 -11.71 -9.62
C TYR A 534 -0.47 -13.12 -9.41
N SER A 535 -0.75 -13.71 -8.25
CA SER A 535 -0.41 -15.11 -7.96
C SER A 535 -1.11 -16.10 -8.88
N TYR A 536 -2.42 -15.90 -9.10
CA TYR A 536 -3.22 -16.72 -10.01
C TYR A 536 -2.70 -16.62 -11.45
N GLU A 537 -2.45 -15.40 -11.93
CA GLU A 537 -1.95 -15.16 -13.28
C GLU A 537 -0.50 -15.62 -13.48
N ALA A 538 0.35 -15.62 -12.44
CA ALA A 538 1.68 -16.25 -12.51
C ALA A 538 1.57 -17.77 -12.74
N VAL A 539 0.58 -18.44 -12.12
CA VAL A 539 0.28 -19.87 -12.38
C VAL A 539 -0.27 -20.07 -13.80
N GLN A 540 -1.22 -19.23 -14.25
CA GLN A 540 -1.76 -19.34 -15.62
C GLN A 540 -0.72 -19.00 -16.71
N ALA A 541 0.26 -18.14 -16.39
CA ALA A 541 1.44 -17.87 -17.22
C ALA A 541 2.46 -19.02 -17.20
N LYS A 542 2.28 -20.01 -16.33
CA LYS A 542 3.19 -21.14 -16.09
C LYS A 542 4.58 -20.74 -15.59
N LEU A 543 4.71 -19.57 -14.97
CA LEU A 543 5.96 -19.15 -14.34
C LEU A 543 6.35 -20.15 -13.25
N LYS A 544 7.64 -20.47 -13.16
CA LYS A 544 8.15 -21.29 -12.07
C LYS A 544 8.27 -20.43 -10.83
N PHE A 545 7.64 -20.79 -9.72
CA PHE A 545 7.85 -20.05 -8.49
C PHE A 545 7.91 -20.90 -7.23
N LYS A 546 8.75 -20.48 -6.27
CA LYS A 546 8.94 -21.17 -4.98
C LYS A 546 8.34 -20.34 -3.85
N ILE A 547 7.53 -20.99 -3.02
CA ILE A 547 7.07 -20.51 -1.71
C ILE A 547 7.93 -21.23 -0.66
N ALA A 548 8.80 -20.49 0.02
CA ALA A 548 9.79 -21.04 0.95
C ALA A 548 9.55 -20.58 2.40
N LEU A 549 9.51 -21.52 3.36
CA LEU A 549 9.34 -21.22 4.78
C LEU A 549 10.66 -20.70 5.39
N LYS A 550 10.87 -19.38 5.37
CA LYS A 550 12.18 -18.75 5.69
C LYS A 550 12.12 -17.50 6.59
N GLN A 551 10.94 -16.95 6.85
CA GLN A 551 10.73 -15.76 7.67
C GLN A 551 9.87 -16.08 8.91
N ALA A 552 9.83 -15.17 9.88
CA ALA A 552 8.83 -15.15 10.94
C ALA A 552 8.12 -13.78 11.00
N VAL A 553 6.94 -13.74 11.61
CA VAL A 553 6.07 -12.55 11.62
C VAL A 553 5.45 -12.31 12.99
N GLY A 554 5.46 -11.06 13.45
CA GLY A 554 4.80 -10.61 14.67
C GLY A 554 3.33 -10.28 14.41
N LEU A 555 2.48 -11.32 14.32
CA LEU A 555 1.02 -11.18 14.18
C LEU A 555 0.27 -11.18 15.53
N GLU A 556 0.79 -11.85 16.56
CA GLU A 556 0.14 -11.94 17.86
C GLU A 556 0.62 -10.82 18.80
N THR A 557 -0.27 -9.88 19.13
CA THR A 557 0.02 -8.72 20.00
C THR A 557 0.20 -9.07 21.47
N ASN A 558 -0.25 -10.26 21.88
CA ASN A 558 -0.03 -10.85 23.20
C ASN A 558 1.15 -11.86 23.22
N SER A 559 1.92 -11.95 22.14
CA SER A 559 3.08 -12.85 22.08
C SER A 559 4.15 -12.45 23.09
N ARG A 560 4.77 -13.47 23.69
CA ARG A 560 5.97 -13.35 24.54
C ARG A 560 7.27 -13.63 23.79
N GLN A 561 7.20 -13.97 22.50
CA GLN A 561 8.41 -14.19 21.70
C GLN A 561 9.24 -12.91 21.65
N GLN A 562 10.55 -13.08 21.59
CA GLN A 562 11.51 -12.00 21.40
C GLN A 562 12.40 -12.32 20.20
N VAL A 563 12.76 -11.30 19.45
CA VAL A 563 13.60 -11.42 18.26
C VAL A 563 14.89 -10.68 18.50
N VAL A 564 16.02 -11.35 18.25
CA VAL A 564 17.36 -10.82 18.53
C VAL A 564 18.12 -10.63 17.23
N ALA A 565 18.60 -9.42 16.99
CA ALA A 565 19.49 -9.10 15.89
C ALA A 565 20.93 -8.96 16.41
N VAL A 566 21.84 -9.79 15.92
CA VAL A 566 23.24 -9.85 16.36
C VAL A 566 24.11 -10.53 15.28
N GLY A 567 25.35 -10.08 15.11
CA GLY A 567 26.29 -10.67 14.13
C GLY A 567 25.84 -10.61 12.66
N GLY A 568 24.88 -9.75 12.30
CA GLY A 568 24.28 -9.70 10.96
C GLY A 568 23.19 -10.75 10.71
N ALA A 569 22.76 -11.49 11.74
CA ALA A 569 21.63 -12.41 11.67
C ALA A 569 20.47 -11.98 12.58
N VAL A 570 19.31 -12.59 12.36
CA VAL A 570 18.08 -12.41 13.15
C VAL A 570 17.64 -13.78 13.69
N TRP A 571 17.31 -13.83 14.98
CA TRP A 571 16.97 -15.04 15.73
C TRP A 571 15.60 -14.87 16.40
N LEU A 572 14.71 -15.85 16.29
CA LEU A 572 13.50 -15.96 17.11
C LEU A 572 13.83 -16.73 18.38
N CYS A 573 13.39 -16.26 19.54
CA CYS A 573 13.52 -16.96 20.82
C CYS A 573 12.20 -16.91 21.59
N GLY A 574 11.98 -17.89 22.47
CA GLY A 574 10.91 -17.84 23.47
C GLY A 574 11.13 -16.72 24.49
N GLY A 575 10.06 -16.31 25.19
CA GLY A 575 10.09 -15.20 26.15
C GLY A 575 10.80 -15.55 27.47
N GLU A 576 10.89 -16.84 27.76
CA GLU A 576 11.63 -17.45 28.87
C GLU A 576 13.14 -17.54 28.63
N VAL A 577 13.64 -17.23 27.42
CA VAL A 577 15.08 -17.26 27.11
C VAL A 577 15.77 -16.01 27.66
N THR A 578 16.71 -16.20 28.58
CA THR A 578 17.56 -15.11 29.09
C THR A 578 18.64 -14.75 28.07
N LEU A 579 18.67 -13.50 27.61
CA LEU A 579 19.67 -12.98 26.65
C LEU A 579 20.95 -12.52 27.37
N ASP A 580 21.74 -13.46 27.89
CA ASP A 580 23.01 -13.16 28.53
C ASP A 580 24.18 -12.93 27.53
N SER A 581 25.31 -12.41 28.02
CA SER A 581 26.49 -12.12 27.20
C SER A 581 27.21 -13.35 26.65
N ASN A 582 26.89 -14.57 27.10
CA ASN A 582 27.41 -15.81 26.52
C ASN A 582 26.53 -16.25 25.34
N LEU A 583 25.20 -16.20 25.48
CA LEU A 583 24.27 -16.49 24.39
C LEU A 583 24.43 -15.50 23.23
N LEU A 584 24.57 -14.20 23.52
CA LEU A 584 24.84 -13.20 22.48
C LEU A 584 26.18 -13.49 21.76
N ARG A 585 27.19 -13.98 22.48
CA ARG A 585 28.48 -14.38 21.90
C ARG A 585 28.37 -15.66 21.04
N GLU A 586 27.55 -16.65 21.44
CA GLU A 586 27.29 -17.81 20.59
C GLU A 586 26.53 -17.40 19.32
N MET A 587 25.42 -16.67 19.44
CA MET A 587 24.64 -16.17 18.30
C MET A 587 25.52 -15.36 17.34
N ARG A 588 26.39 -14.49 17.86
CA ARG A 588 27.39 -13.74 17.11
C ARG A 588 28.33 -14.67 16.34
N HIS A 589 29.02 -15.57 17.06
CA HIS A 589 29.95 -16.53 16.48
C HIS A 589 29.30 -17.38 15.37
N ARG A 590 28.09 -17.91 15.60
CA ARG A 590 27.30 -18.66 14.61
C ARG A 590 26.99 -17.86 13.34
N SER A 591 26.82 -16.55 13.46
CA SER A 591 26.46 -15.64 12.35
C SER A 591 27.67 -15.18 11.54
N GLU A 592 28.82 -15.00 12.20
CA GLU A 592 30.05 -14.46 11.63
C GLU A 592 30.96 -15.53 10.96
N LEU A 593 30.61 -16.83 11.05
CA LEU A 593 31.37 -17.97 10.48
C LEU A 593 31.66 -17.87 8.97
N GLU A 594 30.76 -17.28 8.18
CA GLU A 594 30.97 -16.95 6.76
C GLU A 594 30.26 -15.63 6.44
N PRO A 595 30.97 -14.48 6.42
CA PRO A 595 30.37 -13.18 6.16
C PRO A 595 30.00 -12.95 4.68
N CYS A 596 30.57 -13.73 3.75
CA CYS A 596 30.51 -13.49 2.32
C CYS A 596 30.23 -14.80 1.56
N ARG A 597 28.98 -15.00 1.11
CA ARG A 597 28.51 -16.28 0.55
C ARG A 597 28.25 -16.17 -0.96
N THR A 598 29.32 -16.08 -1.75
CA THR A 598 29.26 -16.11 -3.24
C THR A 598 28.78 -17.44 -3.82
N THR A 599 28.72 -18.49 -3.00
CA THR A 599 28.18 -19.80 -3.36
C THR A 599 26.65 -19.83 -3.32
N LEU A 600 26.01 -19.02 -2.46
CA LEU A 600 24.58 -19.05 -2.12
C LEU A 600 24.09 -20.48 -1.84
N PRO A 601 24.46 -21.06 -0.68
CA PRO A 601 24.38 -22.50 -0.44
C PRO A 601 22.93 -23.04 -0.44
N PRO A 602 22.71 -24.31 -0.84
CA PRO A 602 21.40 -24.96 -0.77
C PRO A 602 21.05 -25.28 0.69
N LEU A 603 20.37 -24.33 1.33
CA LEU A 603 19.96 -24.37 2.73
C LEU A 603 18.75 -25.28 2.95
N GLN A 604 17.76 -25.22 2.05
CA GLN A 604 16.52 -25.99 2.15
C GLN A 604 16.55 -27.12 1.13
N ARG A 605 17.39 -28.12 1.41
CA ARG A 605 17.52 -29.30 0.54
C ARG A 605 16.22 -30.10 0.54
N PRO A 606 15.69 -30.51 -0.62
CA PRO A 606 14.49 -31.30 -0.66
C PRO A 606 14.72 -32.74 -0.18
N LYS A 607 13.75 -33.27 0.55
CA LYS A 607 13.73 -34.60 1.16
C LYS A 607 12.51 -35.38 0.63
N GLY A 608 12.71 -36.65 0.30
CA GLY A 608 11.66 -37.48 -0.30
C GLY A 608 11.25 -37.02 -1.70
N ALA A 609 10.06 -37.44 -2.15
CA ALA A 609 9.55 -37.13 -3.50
C ALA A 609 8.67 -35.88 -3.52
N GLU A 610 8.63 -35.17 -4.65
CA GLU A 610 7.61 -34.15 -4.94
C GLU A 610 6.20 -34.80 -4.94
N VAL A 611 5.23 -34.14 -4.30
CA VAL A 611 3.81 -34.53 -4.28
C VAL A 611 3.00 -33.46 -5.02
N GLU A 612 2.19 -33.85 -6.01
CA GLU A 612 1.31 -32.90 -6.72
C GLU A 612 0.17 -32.43 -5.80
N LEU A 613 0.01 -31.10 -5.68
CA LEU A 613 -0.95 -30.47 -4.78
C LEU A 613 -2.16 -29.93 -5.56
N SER A 614 -3.36 -30.33 -5.15
CA SER A 614 -4.60 -29.76 -5.70
C SER A 614 -5.04 -28.51 -4.93
N SER A 615 -5.26 -27.41 -5.64
CA SER A 615 -5.89 -26.20 -5.10
C SER A 615 -7.43 -26.23 -5.24
N VAL A 616 -8.11 -25.50 -4.35
CA VAL A 616 -9.56 -25.21 -4.37
C VAL A 616 -9.82 -23.73 -4.06
N ALA A 617 -11.01 -23.22 -4.36
CA ALA A 617 -11.37 -21.81 -4.12
C ALA A 617 -11.85 -21.54 -2.69
N GLU A 618 -12.20 -22.58 -1.94
CA GLU A 618 -12.74 -22.50 -0.58
C GLU A 618 -11.65 -22.71 0.48
N GLY A 619 -11.90 -22.18 1.69
CA GLY A 619 -11.16 -22.62 2.87
C GLY A 619 -9.79 -21.98 3.10
N CYS A 620 -9.43 -20.87 2.47
CA CYS A 620 -8.30 -20.03 2.89
C CYS A 620 -8.59 -18.56 2.52
N GLY A 621 -7.59 -17.67 2.61
CA GLY A 621 -7.48 -16.50 1.73
C GLY A 621 -8.73 -15.63 1.58
N LEU A 622 -9.54 -15.45 2.63
CA LEU A 622 -10.89 -14.87 2.49
C LEU A 622 -10.90 -13.38 2.07
N TRP A 623 -9.73 -12.71 2.15
CA TRP A 623 -9.50 -11.36 1.61
C TRP A 623 -9.26 -11.34 0.09
N ILE A 624 -8.88 -12.49 -0.50
CA ILE A 624 -8.72 -12.68 -1.93
C ILE A 624 -10.10 -13.01 -2.53
N PRO A 625 -10.50 -12.40 -3.67
CA PRO A 625 -11.71 -12.80 -4.41
C PRO A 625 -11.71 -14.29 -4.79
N ALA A 626 -12.88 -14.91 -4.87
CA ALA A 626 -12.99 -16.37 -4.98
C ALA A 626 -12.39 -16.91 -6.30
N GLU A 627 -12.49 -16.14 -7.37
CA GLU A 627 -11.97 -16.41 -8.71
C GLU A 627 -10.45 -16.52 -8.77
N PHE A 628 -9.73 -15.81 -7.89
CA PHE A 628 -8.26 -15.84 -7.81
C PHE A 628 -7.75 -16.71 -6.65
N ARG A 629 -8.64 -17.33 -5.86
CA ARG A 629 -8.25 -17.96 -4.60
C ARG A 629 -7.71 -19.38 -4.84
N MET A 630 -6.48 -19.61 -4.40
CA MET A 630 -5.80 -20.90 -4.49
C MET A 630 -5.48 -21.43 -3.08
N CYS A 631 -6.33 -22.30 -2.57
CA CYS A 631 -6.23 -22.91 -1.23
C CYS A 631 -5.82 -24.38 -1.34
N LEU A 632 -4.88 -24.84 -0.51
CA LEU A 632 -4.54 -26.27 -0.44
C LEU A 632 -5.73 -27.09 0.06
N LYS A 633 -6.17 -28.07 -0.75
CA LYS A 633 -7.35 -28.90 -0.45
C LYS A 633 -7.20 -29.76 0.80
N ASN A 634 -5.99 -30.27 1.05
CA ASN A 634 -5.66 -31.16 2.17
C ASN A 634 -4.37 -30.65 2.86
N GLU A 635 -4.46 -29.78 3.87
CA GLU A 635 -3.27 -29.25 4.56
C GLU A 635 -2.35 -30.35 5.11
N HIS A 636 -2.93 -31.41 5.67
CA HIS A 636 -2.20 -32.56 6.23
C HIS A 636 -1.37 -33.35 5.20
N SER A 637 -1.39 -32.97 3.91
CA SER A 637 -0.49 -33.53 2.89
C SER A 637 0.87 -32.83 2.81
N LEU A 638 1.05 -31.68 3.45
CA LEU A 638 2.37 -31.05 3.61
C LEU A 638 2.97 -31.34 5.00
N PRO A 639 4.24 -31.77 5.08
CA PRO A 639 5.01 -31.78 6.31
C PRO A 639 5.19 -30.37 6.91
N ALA A 640 5.46 -30.31 8.21
CA ALA A 640 5.64 -29.04 8.94
C ALA A 640 6.84 -28.20 8.42
N LEU A 641 7.87 -28.85 7.88
CA LEU A 641 8.96 -28.21 7.14
C LEU A 641 8.90 -28.68 5.68
N ALA A 642 8.29 -27.85 4.84
CA ALA A 642 8.08 -28.10 3.42
C ALA A 642 8.28 -26.81 2.61
N ALA A 643 8.53 -26.94 1.31
CA ALA A 643 8.37 -25.88 0.34
C ALA A 643 7.26 -26.23 -0.67
N VAL A 644 6.67 -25.20 -1.27
CA VAL A 644 5.71 -25.37 -2.37
C VAL A 644 6.26 -24.72 -3.63
N TYR A 645 6.14 -25.42 -4.75
CA TYR A 645 6.66 -25.02 -6.06
C TYR A 645 5.51 -24.95 -7.06
N SER A 646 5.47 -23.92 -7.90
CA SER A 646 4.65 -23.89 -9.11
C SER A 646 5.49 -24.24 -10.33
N ARG A 647 4.94 -25.08 -11.22
CA ARG A 647 5.53 -25.47 -12.51
C ARG A 647 4.40 -25.89 -13.46
N ASP A 648 4.45 -25.44 -14.71
CA ASP A 648 3.49 -25.82 -15.78
C ASP A 648 2.00 -25.58 -15.49
N GLY A 649 1.68 -24.66 -14.56
CA GLY A 649 0.31 -24.38 -14.11
C GLY A 649 -0.19 -25.30 -13.00
N LYS A 650 0.70 -26.08 -12.37
CA LYS A 650 0.43 -26.98 -11.24
C LYS A 650 1.26 -26.60 -10.03
N PHE A 651 0.84 -27.10 -8.86
CA PHE A 651 1.59 -26.99 -7.62
C PHE A 651 2.18 -28.34 -7.18
N TYR A 652 3.36 -28.29 -6.59
CA TYR A 652 4.08 -29.43 -6.03
C TYR A 652 4.59 -29.09 -4.63
N GLY A 653 4.48 -30.02 -3.69
CA GLY A 653 5.00 -29.91 -2.33
C GLY A 653 6.12 -30.91 -2.09
N GLN A 654 7.11 -30.54 -1.31
CA GLN A 654 8.19 -31.46 -0.92
C GLN A 654 8.64 -31.17 0.52
N GLU A 655 8.94 -32.24 1.27
CA GLU A 655 9.60 -32.14 2.57
C GLU A 655 11.01 -31.54 2.38
N LEU A 656 11.56 -30.92 3.43
CA LEU A 656 12.93 -30.41 3.42
C LEU A 656 13.76 -31.10 4.52
N GLU A 657 15.07 -31.14 4.33
CA GLU A 657 16.01 -31.39 5.43
C GLU A 657 15.93 -30.26 6.47
N ASP A 658 16.13 -30.57 7.76
CA ASP A 658 16.29 -29.52 8.76
C ASP A 658 17.62 -28.78 8.51
N PRO A 659 17.61 -27.46 8.31
CA PRO A 659 18.82 -26.69 8.03
C PRO A 659 19.75 -26.52 9.24
N ASN A 660 19.38 -27.04 10.42
CA ASN A 660 20.15 -27.00 11.67
C ASN A 660 20.49 -25.55 12.12
N LEU A 661 19.47 -24.69 12.07
CA LEU A 661 19.54 -23.25 12.39
C LEU A 661 19.02 -22.92 13.79
N GLU A 662 18.88 -23.92 14.66
CA GLU A 662 18.33 -23.78 16.00
C GLU A 662 19.39 -24.10 17.06
N LEU A 663 19.49 -23.24 18.07
CA LEU A 663 20.38 -23.42 19.21
C LEU A 663 19.74 -24.34 20.26
N ALA A 664 20.56 -24.90 21.16
CA ALA A 664 20.09 -25.84 22.19
C ALA A 664 19.08 -25.24 23.21
N ASN A 665 18.86 -23.92 23.17
CA ASN A 665 17.85 -23.21 23.96
C ASN A 665 16.56 -22.84 23.15
N GLY A 666 16.40 -23.39 21.94
CA GLY A 666 15.23 -23.13 21.08
C GLY A 666 15.29 -21.81 20.29
N CYS A 667 16.38 -21.05 20.35
CA CYS A 667 16.54 -19.87 19.50
C CYS A 667 16.85 -20.27 18.06
N ARG A 668 15.98 -19.92 17.10
CA ARG A 668 16.08 -20.28 15.67
C ARG A 668 16.40 -19.08 14.78
N GLN A 669 17.40 -19.21 13.90
CA GLN A 669 17.77 -18.18 12.93
C GLN A 669 16.76 -18.08 11.77
N MET A 670 16.56 -16.88 11.21
CA MET A 670 15.63 -16.62 10.09
C MET A 670 16.20 -15.67 9.03
N ALA A 671 15.59 -15.64 7.84
CA ALA A 671 15.93 -14.71 6.76
C ALA A 671 15.62 -13.25 7.12
N PHE A 672 14.46 -13.01 7.74
CA PHE A 672 14.04 -11.72 8.30
C PHE A 672 12.83 -11.90 9.23
N PHE A 673 12.62 -10.93 10.12
CA PHE A 673 11.42 -10.81 10.96
C PHE A 673 10.57 -9.64 10.52
N HIS A 674 9.26 -9.84 10.31
CA HIS A 674 8.29 -8.81 9.90
C HIS A 674 7.35 -8.47 11.08
N PHE A 675 7.39 -7.24 11.61
CA PHE A 675 6.71 -6.87 12.87
C PHE A 675 5.33 -6.18 12.66
N GLN A 676 4.56 -6.72 11.71
CA GLN A 676 3.30 -6.19 11.16
C GLN A 676 2.26 -5.72 12.20
N GLU A 677 1.95 -6.53 13.21
CA GLU A 677 0.96 -6.16 14.25
C GLU A 677 1.63 -5.51 15.47
N TRP A 678 2.88 -5.87 15.77
CA TRP A 678 3.63 -5.33 16.91
C TRP A 678 3.88 -3.82 16.77
N LYS A 679 4.20 -3.31 15.57
CA LYS A 679 4.39 -1.87 15.33
C LYS A 679 3.18 -1.01 15.69
N LYS A 680 1.96 -1.56 15.63
CA LYS A 680 0.70 -0.87 15.96
C LYS A 680 0.55 -0.62 17.47
N LEU A 681 1.27 -1.39 18.29
CA LEU A 681 1.39 -1.14 19.73
C LEU A 681 2.38 0.00 19.99
N TRP A 682 3.50 0.00 19.26
CA TRP A 682 4.55 1.02 19.37
C TRP A 682 4.07 2.41 18.94
N GLU A 683 3.22 2.50 17.92
CA GLU A 683 2.53 3.73 17.48
C GLU A 683 1.72 4.41 18.61
N GLN A 684 1.35 3.68 19.67
CA GLN A 684 0.60 4.19 20.83
C GLN A 684 1.49 4.50 22.05
N GLN A 685 2.80 4.21 21.98
CA GLN A 685 3.70 4.21 23.13
C GLN A 685 4.98 5.02 22.85
N ALA A 686 5.15 6.12 23.58
CA ALA A 686 6.38 6.91 23.52
C ALA A 686 7.61 6.08 23.96
N ASN A 687 8.74 6.26 23.27
CA ASN A 687 10.02 5.56 23.52
C ASN A 687 10.00 4.02 23.33
N SER A 688 8.96 3.47 22.71
CA SER A 688 8.88 2.06 22.31
C SER A 688 9.98 1.63 21.34
N VAL A 689 10.46 2.51 20.47
CA VAL A 689 11.63 2.27 19.61
C VAL A 689 12.82 3.07 20.14
N ALA A 690 13.83 2.39 20.68
CA ALA A 690 15.07 3.03 21.12
C ALA A 690 15.79 3.69 19.91
N PRO A 691 16.25 4.94 20.02
CA PRO A 691 16.94 5.62 18.91
C PRO A 691 18.34 5.04 18.70
N LEU A 692 18.75 4.89 17.43
CA LEU A 692 20.14 4.63 17.05
C LEU A 692 20.87 5.94 16.76
N SER A 693 22.14 6.04 17.16
CA SER A 693 23.02 7.12 16.69
C SER A 693 23.45 6.92 15.23
N ARG A 694 24.08 7.96 14.66
CA ARG A 694 24.63 7.94 13.29
C ARG A 694 25.63 6.80 13.06
N GLY A 695 26.45 6.47 14.06
CA GLY A 695 27.39 5.34 13.98
C GLY A 695 26.70 3.98 14.05
N GLU A 696 25.74 3.83 14.95
CA GLU A 696 24.98 2.59 15.14
C GLU A 696 24.05 2.28 13.94
N THR A 697 23.63 3.31 13.19
CA THR A 697 22.90 3.13 11.92
C THR A 697 23.75 2.46 10.84
N LEU A 698 25.09 2.54 10.92
CA LEU A 698 26.03 1.89 9.99
C LEU A 698 26.53 0.53 10.52
N SER A 699 26.65 0.38 11.84
CA SER A 699 26.89 -0.92 12.47
C SER A 699 26.21 -0.96 13.85
N PRO A 700 25.04 -1.63 13.97
CA PRO A 700 24.25 -1.55 15.19
C PRO A 700 24.87 -2.40 16.30
N PRO A 701 24.60 -2.08 17.58
CA PRO A 701 24.78 -3.01 18.67
C PRO A 701 23.86 -4.23 18.49
N ALA A 702 24.02 -5.26 19.33
CA ALA A 702 22.97 -6.26 19.45
C ALA A 702 21.67 -5.58 19.92
N PHE A 703 20.51 -5.99 19.39
CA PHE A 703 19.23 -5.44 19.81
C PHE A 703 18.12 -6.49 19.82
N ARG A 704 17.10 -6.25 20.65
CA ARG A 704 15.91 -7.08 20.85
C ARG A 704 14.67 -6.36 20.32
N ILE A 705 13.79 -7.09 19.66
CA ILE A 705 12.42 -6.68 19.33
C ILE A 705 11.44 -7.54 20.13
N SER A 706 10.41 -6.93 20.71
CA SER A 706 9.28 -7.59 21.37
C SER A 706 7.98 -6.85 21.05
N THR A 707 6.85 -7.35 21.56
CA THR A 707 5.56 -6.63 21.59
C THR A 707 5.64 -5.28 22.31
N GLU A 708 6.61 -5.09 23.21
CA GLU A 708 6.87 -3.83 23.94
C GLU A 708 7.59 -2.79 23.07
N GLY A 709 8.45 -3.21 22.15
CA GLY A 709 9.32 -2.26 21.44
C GLY A 709 10.58 -2.84 20.79
N ILE A 710 11.51 -1.95 20.45
CA ILE A 710 12.89 -2.27 20.04
C ILE A 710 13.86 -1.70 21.08
N SER A 711 14.66 -2.56 21.70
CA SER A 711 15.59 -2.23 22.80
C SER A 711 17.01 -2.70 22.51
N ILE A 712 18.01 -1.81 22.66
CA ILE A 712 19.43 -2.14 22.54
C ILE A 712 19.85 -3.13 23.64
N LEU A 713 20.71 -4.09 23.30
CA LEU A 713 21.35 -5.03 24.21
C LEU A 713 22.83 -4.68 24.38
N HIS A 714 23.24 -4.34 25.60
CA HIS A 714 24.62 -4.02 25.90
C HIS A 714 25.42 -5.30 26.23
N GLU A 715 26.23 -5.77 25.29
CA GLU A 715 27.26 -6.77 25.56
C GLU A 715 28.31 -6.18 26.54
N HIS A 716 28.33 -6.66 27.79
CA HIS A 716 29.38 -6.31 28.74
C HIS A 716 30.73 -6.84 28.25
N ARG A 717 31.60 -5.93 27.79
CA ARG A 717 33.02 -6.22 27.52
C ARG A 717 33.75 -6.34 28.86
N TYR A 718 34.04 -7.58 29.26
CA TYR A 718 35.03 -7.95 30.26
C TYR A 718 36.31 -8.41 29.56
#